data_AF-A0AAU8EJ03-F1
#
_entry.id   AF-A0AAU8EJ03-F1
#
_cell.length_a   1.000
_cell.length_b   1.000
_cell.length_c   1.000
_cell.angle_alpha   90.00
_cell.angle_beta   90.00
_cell.angle_gamma   90.00
#
_symmetry.space_group_name_H-M   'P 1'
#
loop_
_entity.id
_entity.type
_entity.pdbx_description
1 polymer ?
#
loop_
_entity_poly.entity_id
_entity_poly.type
_entity_poly.pdbx_seq_one_letter_code
_entity_poly.pdbx_strand_id
1 'polypeptide(L)'
;MSDLEVSVVVPARNAARWLGECLESIRAEKPREIIVVDGCSTDNTVEIARSMGARVISDEGRGLPAARMLGVKNARSDLVALIDSDVVLPPGALGGLLDEFKACGYDGLQFGLVSEADGPGYWGAALAWHHIHSRVRSWFGVCATLMFRKVLLSVAFDDTFRSGEDIELRIRLEDAGYRLGVSSTTAVRHRFMDSFDAARDQWLQDGAGLARTVRKHPGRAGWLVLLPLLATIRGVGMSLLHAPRFLAYWACFLVYNYRSMFGELMRPPGTGLSVGGNAAWLTAARVAPMAAGFLFWALAAIMLPPAQLGMGSAVVAAALLTVQLGMLGVGPATLTLLPEQSDGGRRLVASSLLTVGVSTVILSGAVAAVTYSLGSGVGLAWNDPVLTGLFAATAVFAAAAYQLDHVGVAQERSDRALVRSLAQSVVQLAVLALALAGGIREVAVVVGAVAAGALASVVLGLRQLQRAKVSPDWKLGLRVGPALRLLKPGLPNHALMLADRAPGYLLPLIVAAVLGPAATASWYMVWMMASAIFFVPQSAGLSLQTALAGGRSRPGLVSSALKASLGVTLAAAVLLLAAGPFLLGFLGPEYAAAAILLPVLVPALLLACVTQVYFGLCRARGRLAEATSVAVSAAVLIVAPAAFAAQQFGLTGVSALWSAAQAAAALVAVWRLRMLTTAMPAAEPVQVASAVLNQPTEFEKP
;
A
#
# COMPACT_ATOMS: atom_id res chain seq x y z
N MET A 1 -23.07 36.56 39.35
CA MET A 1 -21.82 36.04 38.74
C MET A 1 -21.37 37.03 37.69
N SER A 2 -20.11 37.47 37.78
CA SER A 2 -19.43 38.36 36.83
C SER A 2 -19.22 37.68 35.49
N ASP A 3 -19.04 38.48 34.43
CA ASP A 3 -18.70 37.97 33.10
C ASP A 3 -17.38 37.17 33.14
N LEU A 4 -17.30 36.10 32.35
CA LEU A 4 -16.10 35.29 32.21
C LEU A 4 -15.12 35.96 31.24
N GLU A 5 -13.85 36.10 31.63
CA GLU A 5 -12.76 36.61 30.77
C GLU A 5 -12.31 35.59 29.71
N VAL A 6 -13.26 35.09 28.93
CA VAL A 6 -13.09 34.10 27.86
C VAL A 6 -13.76 34.63 26.59
N SER A 7 -13.03 34.60 25.47
CA SER A 7 -13.60 34.86 24.15
C SER A 7 -14.06 33.54 23.54
N VAL A 8 -15.31 33.45 23.10
CA VAL A 8 -15.84 32.23 22.47
C VAL A 8 -15.82 32.41 20.96
N VAL A 9 -15.22 31.46 20.25
CA VAL A 9 -15.13 31.43 18.78
C VAL A 9 -15.95 30.26 18.25
N VAL A 10 -16.94 30.57 17.41
CA VAL A 10 -17.85 29.61 16.79
C VAL A 10 -17.68 29.62 15.27
N PRO A 11 -16.95 28.66 14.68
CA PRO A 11 -16.93 28.51 13.23
C PRO A 11 -18.31 28.01 12.75
N ALA A 12 -18.86 28.64 11.71
CA ALA A 12 -20.19 28.30 11.21
C ALA A 12 -20.22 28.35 9.68
N ARG A 13 -20.80 27.32 9.04
CA ARG A 13 -21.13 27.32 7.62
C ARG A 13 -22.39 26.53 7.39
N ASN A 14 -23.45 27.17 6.91
CA ASN A 14 -24.77 26.55 6.75
C ASN A 14 -25.27 25.88 8.05
N ALA A 15 -25.12 26.59 9.17
CA ALA A 15 -25.39 26.10 10.51
C ALA A 15 -26.71 26.61 11.10
N ALA A 16 -27.63 27.15 10.27
CA ALA A 16 -28.87 27.75 10.76
C ALA A 16 -29.72 26.81 11.63
N ARG A 17 -29.60 25.48 11.40
CA ARG A 17 -30.27 24.43 12.16
C ARG A 17 -29.85 24.35 13.64
N TRP A 18 -28.59 24.61 13.96
CA TRP A 18 -28.03 24.39 15.31
C TRP A 18 -27.55 25.66 15.99
N LEU A 19 -27.17 26.67 15.20
CA LEU A 19 -26.47 27.85 15.70
C LEU A 19 -27.27 28.61 16.76
N GLY A 20 -28.60 28.69 16.62
CA GLY A 20 -29.45 29.39 17.59
C GLY A 20 -29.30 28.85 19.01
N GLU A 21 -29.54 27.55 19.20
CA GLU A 21 -29.42 26.89 20.51
C GLU A 21 -27.98 26.90 21.04
N CYS A 22 -27.00 26.75 20.15
CA CYS A 22 -25.57 26.85 20.49
C CYS A 22 -25.27 28.23 21.10
N LEU A 23 -25.62 29.31 20.41
CA LEU A 23 -25.38 30.68 20.85
C LEU A 23 -26.18 31.04 22.11
N GLU A 24 -27.39 30.54 22.27
CA GLU A 24 -28.20 30.72 23.48
C GLU A 24 -27.49 30.11 24.70
N SER A 25 -27.01 28.87 24.55
CA SER A 25 -26.26 28.20 25.62
C SER A 25 -24.94 28.89 25.96
N ILE A 26 -24.20 29.37 24.95
CA ILE A 26 -22.96 30.13 25.15
C ILE A 26 -23.26 31.46 25.85
N ARG A 27 -24.33 32.16 25.47
CA ARG A 27 -24.70 33.45 26.07
C ARG A 27 -25.10 33.30 27.55
N ALA A 28 -25.72 32.18 27.92
CA ALA A 28 -26.06 31.86 29.30
C ALA A 28 -24.81 31.75 30.21
N GLU A 29 -23.66 31.36 29.65
CA GLU A 29 -22.36 31.30 30.36
C GLU A 29 -21.70 32.67 30.56
N LYS A 30 -22.24 33.74 29.97
CA LYS A 30 -21.76 35.13 30.05
C LYS A 30 -20.26 35.29 29.71
N PRO A 31 -19.79 34.83 28.53
CA PRO A 31 -18.43 35.10 28.07
C PRO A 31 -18.24 36.59 27.75
N ARG A 32 -16.99 37.06 27.79
CA ARG A 32 -16.61 38.44 27.42
C ARG A 32 -17.10 38.82 26.02
N GLU A 33 -16.97 37.91 25.07
CA GLU A 33 -17.47 38.09 23.70
C GLU A 33 -17.74 36.76 23.01
N ILE A 34 -18.61 36.80 21.99
CA ILE A 34 -18.90 35.69 21.09
C ILE A 34 -18.56 36.13 19.67
N ILE A 35 -17.65 35.41 19.02
CA ILE A 35 -17.21 35.64 17.66
C ILE A 35 -17.69 34.48 16.79
N VAL A 36 -18.62 34.74 15.89
CA VAL A 36 -19.04 33.77 14.88
C VAL A 36 -18.21 34.00 13.62
N VAL A 37 -17.56 32.95 13.13
CA VAL A 37 -16.74 33.00 11.92
C VAL A 37 -17.46 32.27 10.80
N ASP A 38 -18.06 33.04 9.89
CA ASP A 38 -18.88 32.55 8.79
C ASP A 38 -18.04 32.04 7.60
N GLY A 39 -18.33 30.81 7.18
CA GLY A 39 -17.71 30.07 6.10
C GLY A 39 -18.25 30.35 4.70
N CYS A 40 -18.80 31.54 4.45
CA CYS A 40 -19.67 31.86 3.32
C CYS A 40 -20.95 31.01 3.33
N SER A 41 -21.76 31.18 4.38
CA SER A 41 -23.07 30.52 4.47
C SER A 41 -24.03 31.03 3.39
N THR A 42 -24.92 30.13 2.95
CA THR A 42 -25.97 30.39 1.96
C THR A 42 -27.38 30.31 2.56
N ASP A 43 -27.49 29.95 3.83
CA ASP A 43 -28.72 29.93 4.62
C ASP A 43 -28.74 31.10 5.63
N ASN A 44 -29.70 31.10 6.55
CA ASN A 44 -29.91 32.16 7.53
C ASN A 44 -28.87 32.20 8.69
N THR A 45 -27.72 31.53 8.56
CA THR A 45 -26.70 31.42 9.63
C THR A 45 -26.22 32.79 10.11
N VAL A 46 -25.95 33.72 9.19
CA VAL A 46 -25.40 35.05 9.50
C VAL A 46 -26.45 35.92 10.19
N GLU A 47 -27.70 35.86 9.73
CA GLU A 47 -28.84 36.57 10.29
C GLU A 47 -29.10 36.12 11.74
N ILE A 48 -29.10 34.80 11.98
CA ILE A 48 -29.24 34.22 13.33
C ILE A 48 -28.12 34.74 14.23
N ALA A 49 -26.86 34.62 13.81
CA ALA A 49 -25.71 35.07 14.59
C ALA A 49 -25.81 36.55 15.02
N ARG A 50 -26.15 37.44 14.06
CA ARG A 50 -26.30 38.87 14.32
C ARG A 50 -27.47 39.17 15.26
N SER A 51 -28.61 38.52 15.05
CA SER A 51 -29.81 38.70 15.90
C SER A 51 -29.55 38.34 17.36
N MET A 52 -28.62 37.42 17.61
CA MET A 52 -28.24 36.96 18.94
C MET A 52 -27.11 37.79 19.58
N GLY A 53 -26.65 38.83 18.90
CA GLY A 53 -25.63 39.75 19.40
C GLY A 53 -24.19 39.25 19.24
N ALA A 54 -23.95 38.22 18.44
CA ALA A 54 -22.60 37.74 18.16
C ALA A 54 -21.89 38.67 17.16
N ARG A 55 -20.57 38.81 17.31
CA ARG A 55 -19.71 39.50 16.35
C ARG A 55 -19.42 38.55 15.19
N VAL A 56 -19.94 38.87 14.00
CA VAL A 56 -19.77 38.03 12.81
C VAL A 56 -18.60 38.53 11.96
N ILE A 57 -17.67 37.64 11.63
CA ILE A 57 -16.59 37.85 10.65
C ILE A 57 -16.61 36.72 9.63
N SER A 58 -16.07 36.91 8.42
CA SER A 58 -16.04 35.86 7.40
C SER A 58 -14.62 35.37 7.14
N ASP A 59 -14.45 34.06 6.95
CA ASP A 59 -13.19 33.45 6.51
C ASP A 59 -13.08 33.33 4.97
N GLU A 60 -14.06 33.85 4.23
CA GLU A 60 -14.17 33.78 2.76
C GLU A 60 -14.24 32.33 2.21
N GLY A 61 -14.71 31.38 3.02
CA GLY A 61 -14.86 29.99 2.62
C GLY A 61 -13.54 29.21 2.62
N ARG A 62 -12.52 29.69 3.33
CA ARG A 62 -11.19 29.06 3.42
C ARG A 62 -11.19 27.75 4.20
N GLY A 63 -12.19 27.53 5.06
CA GLY A 63 -12.46 26.27 5.72
C GLY A 63 -12.19 26.30 7.23
N LEU A 64 -12.59 25.22 7.92
CA LEU A 64 -12.64 25.16 9.39
C LEU A 64 -11.33 25.58 10.10
N PRO A 65 -10.12 25.12 9.70
CA PRO A 65 -8.86 25.61 10.28
C PRO A 65 -8.67 27.13 10.17
N ALA A 66 -9.02 27.72 9.02
CA ALA A 66 -8.88 29.14 8.77
C ALA A 66 -9.90 29.94 9.59
N ALA A 67 -11.15 29.46 9.68
CA ALA A 67 -12.18 30.05 10.51
C ALA A 67 -11.78 30.09 11.99
N ARG A 68 -11.30 28.98 12.55
CA ARG A 68 -10.79 28.90 13.93
C ARG A 68 -9.69 29.92 14.16
N MET A 69 -8.67 29.96 13.29
CA MET A 69 -7.55 30.90 13.43
C MET A 69 -7.95 32.36 13.27
N LEU A 70 -8.88 32.66 12.37
CA LEU A 70 -9.39 34.01 12.17
C LEU A 70 -10.10 34.51 13.44
N GLY A 71 -10.92 33.68 14.06
CA GLY A 71 -11.56 33.98 15.33
C GLY A 71 -10.55 34.18 16.47
N VAL A 72 -9.57 33.29 16.61
CA VAL A 72 -8.49 33.41 17.62
C VAL A 72 -7.70 34.72 17.49
N LYS A 73 -7.34 35.11 16.26
CA LYS A 73 -6.64 36.37 16.01
C LYS A 73 -7.46 37.58 16.45
N ASN A 74 -8.78 37.48 16.31
CA ASN A 74 -9.76 38.53 16.58
C ASN A 74 -10.30 38.56 18.02
N ALA A 75 -10.02 37.53 18.81
CA ALA A 75 -10.37 37.42 20.22
C ALA A 75 -9.60 38.43 21.09
N ARG A 76 -10.28 38.99 22.09
CA ARG A 76 -9.78 40.01 23.02
C ARG A 76 -9.28 39.42 24.34
N SER A 77 -9.71 38.22 24.70
CA SER A 77 -9.29 37.53 25.92
C SER A 77 -8.00 36.71 25.71
N ASP A 78 -7.25 36.51 26.79
CA ASP A 78 -6.09 35.60 26.81
C ASP A 78 -6.49 34.12 26.73
N LEU A 79 -7.75 33.81 27.08
CA LEU A 79 -8.35 32.49 26.95
C LEU A 79 -9.41 32.49 25.85
N VAL A 80 -9.34 31.49 24.99
CA VAL A 80 -10.28 31.30 23.87
C VAL A 80 -10.94 29.93 24.02
N ALA A 81 -12.27 29.93 23.97
CA ALA A 81 -13.05 28.71 23.83
C ALA A 81 -13.43 28.52 22.35
N LEU A 82 -12.96 27.45 21.73
CA LEU A 82 -13.39 27.02 20.41
C LEU A 82 -14.61 26.10 20.59
N ILE A 83 -15.78 26.52 20.10
CA ILE A 83 -17.04 25.78 20.24
C ILE A 83 -17.69 25.62 18.86
N ASP A 84 -17.94 24.40 18.43
CA ASP A 84 -18.58 24.13 17.14
C ASP A 84 -20.10 24.40 17.20
N SER A 85 -20.70 24.77 16.06
CA SER A 85 -22.09 25.22 16.01
C SER A 85 -23.14 24.17 16.40
N ASP A 86 -22.75 22.90 16.48
CA ASP A 86 -23.56 21.74 16.87
C ASP A 86 -23.38 21.33 18.35
N VAL A 87 -22.66 22.14 19.13
CA VAL A 87 -22.42 21.94 20.56
C VAL A 87 -23.37 22.79 21.41
N VAL A 88 -23.87 22.21 22.51
CA VAL A 88 -24.70 22.90 23.50
C VAL A 88 -24.11 22.75 24.90
N LEU A 89 -23.89 23.88 25.56
CA LEU A 89 -23.30 23.94 26.90
C LEU A 89 -24.40 23.85 27.98
N PRO A 90 -24.29 22.92 28.95
CA PRO A 90 -25.11 22.97 30.16
C PRO A 90 -24.80 24.22 30.99
N PRO A 91 -25.75 24.73 31.80
CA PRO A 91 -25.52 25.89 32.66
C PRO A 91 -24.30 25.71 33.59
N GLY A 92 -23.40 26.68 33.56
CA GLY A 92 -22.17 26.70 34.37
C GLY A 92 -21.03 25.85 33.83
N ALA A 93 -21.18 25.20 32.66
CA ALA A 93 -20.17 24.32 32.10
C ALA A 93 -18.86 25.07 31.77
N LEU A 94 -18.92 26.26 31.18
CA LEU A 94 -17.73 27.02 30.81
C LEU A 94 -16.98 27.52 32.05
N GLY A 95 -17.72 27.94 33.07
CA GLY A 95 -17.15 28.29 34.38
C GLY A 95 -16.43 27.10 35.02
N GLY A 96 -17.09 25.94 35.09
CA GLY A 96 -16.49 24.72 35.64
C GLY A 96 -15.25 24.26 34.88
N LEU A 97 -15.26 24.32 33.54
CA LEU A 97 -14.10 23.98 32.72
C LEU A 97 -12.94 24.96 32.96
N LEU A 98 -13.23 26.26 33.11
CA LEU A 98 -12.23 27.28 33.42
C LEU A 98 -11.56 27.04 34.78
N ASP A 99 -12.34 26.64 35.79
CA ASP A 99 -11.83 26.32 37.11
C ASP A 99 -10.93 25.08 37.06
N GLU A 100 -11.35 24.01 36.37
CA GLU A 100 -10.51 22.82 36.15
C GLU A 100 -9.23 23.15 35.36
N PHE A 101 -9.35 23.93 34.28
CA PHE A 101 -8.23 24.37 33.46
C PHE A 101 -7.14 25.04 34.29
N LYS A 102 -7.54 25.97 35.18
CA LYS A 102 -6.62 26.69 36.08
C LYS A 102 -6.08 25.79 37.18
N ALA A 103 -6.94 25.04 37.87
CA ALA A 103 -6.55 24.21 39.01
C ALA A 103 -5.56 23.10 38.61
N CYS A 104 -5.75 22.51 37.43
CA CYS A 104 -4.89 21.45 36.93
C CYS A 104 -3.69 21.97 36.12
N GLY A 105 -3.64 23.26 35.77
CA GLY A 105 -2.54 23.86 35.01
C GLY A 105 -2.45 23.33 33.57
N TYR A 106 -3.58 23.25 32.87
CA TYR A 106 -3.61 22.90 31.45
C TYR A 106 -3.29 24.11 30.57
N ASP A 107 -2.73 23.86 29.39
CA ASP A 107 -2.61 24.84 28.32
C ASP A 107 -3.81 24.79 27.36
N GLY A 108 -4.41 23.60 27.24
CA GLY A 108 -5.65 23.33 26.51
C GLY A 108 -6.48 22.23 27.20
N LEU A 109 -7.76 22.48 27.44
CA LEU A 109 -8.68 21.54 28.07
C LEU A 109 -9.97 21.43 27.24
N GLN A 110 -10.27 20.23 26.78
CA GLN A 110 -11.51 19.91 26.07
C GLN A 110 -12.60 19.53 27.07
N PHE A 111 -13.85 19.89 26.79
CA PHE A 111 -15.00 19.30 27.50
C PHE A 111 -15.11 17.78 27.25
N GLY A 112 -15.65 17.05 28.22
CA GLY A 112 -16.23 15.74 27.92
C GLY A 112 -17.36 15.86 26.90
N LEU A 113 -17.51 14.88 26.01
CA LEU A 113 -18.53 14.94 24.95
C LEU A 113 -19.63 13.91 25.21
N VAL A 114 -20.87 14.40 25.33
CA VAL A 114 -22.09 13.59 25.31
C VAL A 114 -22.69 13.68 23.93
N SER A 115 -22.46 12.65 23.12
CA SER A 115 -22.89 12.66 21.72
C SER A 115 -24.31 12.16 21.53
N GLU A 116 -25.10 12.88 20.73
CA GLU A 116 -26.48 12.53 20.45
C GLU A 116 -26.83 12.73 18.98
N ALA A 117 -27.89 12.07 18.53
CA ALA A 117 -28.42 12.25 17.19
C ALA A 117 -29.38 13.45 17.17
N ASP A 118 -29.34 14.25 16.11
CA ASP A 118 -30.26 15.37 15.93
C ASP A 118 -31.62 14.95 15.34
N GLY A 119 -31.91 13.65 15.35
CA GLY A 119 -33.12 13.05 14.79
C GLY A 119 -33.23 11.56 15.16
N PRO A 120 -34.41 10.94 14.95
CA PRO A 120 -34.67 9.55 15.34
C PRO A 120 -34.13 8.51 14.34
N GLY A 121 -33.54 8.93 13.24
CA GLY A 121 -33.08 8.06 12.17
C GLY A 121 -31.75 7.38 12.45
N TYR A 122 -31.40 6.53 11.51
CA TYR A 122 -30.36 5.52 11.69
C TYR A 122 -28.94 6.13 11.74
N TRP A 123 -28.64 7.10 10.89
CA TRP A 123 -27.26 7.53 10.65
C TRP A 123 -26.75 8.43 11.77
N GLY A 124 -27.58 9.34 12.26
CA GLY A 124 -27.26 10.16 13.43
C GLY A 124 -27.08 9.30 14.67
N ALA A 125 -27.98 8.33 14.89
CA ALA A 125 -27.88 7.40 16.02
C ALA A 125 -26.61 6.53 15.95
N ALA A 126 -26.23 6.07 14.75
CA ALA A 126 -25.03 5.26 14.55
C ALA A 126 -23.74 6.08 14.76
N LEU A 127 -23.69 7.34 14.30
CA LEU A 127 -22.56 8.26 14.54
C LEU A 127 -22.39 8.57 16.03
N ALA A 128 -23.50 8.90 16.72
CA ALA A 128 -23.47 9.13 18.16
C ALA A 128 -22.99 7.88 18.91
N TRP A 129 -23.50 6.69 18.54
CA TRP A 129 -23.09 5.43 19.15
C TRP A 129 -21.60 5.13 18.90
N HIS A 130 -21.09 5.36 17.69
CA HIS A 130 -19.68 5.26 17.35
C HIS A 130 -18.82 6.17 18.25
N HIS A 131 -19.22 7.43 18.39
CA HIS A 131 -18.49 8.40 19.19
C HIS A 131 -18.42 8.01 20.68
N ILE A 132 -19.52 7.49 21.23
CA ILE A 132 -19.61 7.05 22.63
C ILE A 132 -18.77 5.80 22.91
N HIS A 133 -18.78 4.81 22.00
CA HIS A 133 -18.27 3.46 22.30
C HIS A 133 -16.90 3.14 21.70
N SER A 134 -16.47 3.84 20.64
CA SER A 134 -15.25 3.46 19.91
C SER A 134 -14.13 4.48 19.97
N ARG A 135 -14.38 5.72 20.44
CA ARG A 135 -13.30 6.68 20.70
C ARG A 135 -12.73 6.53 22.10
N VAL A 136 -11.44 6.82 22.24
CA VAL A 136 -10.80 6.91 23.55
C VAL A 136 -11.34 8.14 24.25
N ARG A 137 -11.96 7.98 25.44
CA ARG A 137 -12.60 9.09 26.17
C ARG A 137 -11.65 10.23 26.54
N SER A 138 -10.34 9.98 26.57
CA SER A 138 -9.29 10.98 26.81
C SER A 138 -8.67 11.54 25.52
N TRP A 139 -9.28 11.33 24.36
CA TRP A 139 -8.76 11.85 23.09
C TRP A 139 -9.07 13.34 22.95
N PHE A 140 -8.03 14.16 23.07
CA PHE A 140 -8.12 15.60 22.88
C PHE A 140 -8.53 15.98 21.45
N GLY A 141 -9.56 16.82 21.34
CA GLY A 141 -10.06 17.46 20.12
C GLY A 141 -10.32 18.96 20.35
N VAL A 142 -10.86 19.65 19.34
CA VAL A 142 -11.06 21.12 19.35
C VAL A 142 -12.51 21.57 19.14
N CYS A 143 -13.46 20.64 19.05
CA CYS A 143 -14.87 20.97 18.82
C CYS A 143 -15.52 21.69 20.01
N ALA A 144 -14.98 21.51 21.22
CA ALA A 144 -15.44 22.18 22.43
C ALA A 144 -14.26 22.28 23.42
N THR A 145 -13.41 23.29 23.25
CA THR A 145 -12.09 23.33 23.91
C THR A 145 -11.71 24.73 24.35
N LEU A 146 -11.25 24.85 25.59
CA LEU A 146 -10.66 26.05 26.17
C LEU A 146 -9.14 25.99 26.02
N MET A 147 -8.51 27.04 25.48
CA MET A 147 -7.07 27.10 25.31
C MET A 147 -6.54 28.54 25.46
N PHE A 148 -5.28 28.67 25.87
CA PHE A 148 -4.61 29.97 25.81
C PHE A 148 -4.49 30.48 24.36
N ARG A 149 -4.89 31.73 24.15
CA ARG A 149 -4.77 32.44 22.86
C ARG A 149 -3.34 32.42 22.34
N LYS A 150 -2.36 32.66 23.21
CA LYS A 150 -0.91 32.63 22.85
C LYS A 150 -0.46 31.28 22.32
N VAL A 151 -1.04 30.17 22.80
CA VAL A 151 -0.71 28.80 22.37
C VAL A 151 -1.31 28.52 20.99
N LEU A 152 -2.57 28.92 20.77
CA LEU A 152 -3.21 28.82 19.45
C LEU A 152 -2.48 29.67 18.39
N LEU A 153 -1.98 30.84 18.76
CA LEU A 153 -1.23 31.71 17.86
C LEU A 153 0.20 31.21 17.57
N SER A 154 0.86 30.54 18.52
CA SER A 154 2.24 30.05 18.34
C SER A 154 2.29 28.81 17.47
N VAL A 155 1.38 27.86 17.67
CA VAL A 155 1.35 26.61 16.90
C VAL A 155 0.54 26.77 15.62
N ALA A 156 -0.62 27.43 15.69
CA ALA A 156 -1.58 27.65 14.60
C ALA A 156 -2.10 26.37 13.91
N PHE A 157 -3.33 26.42 13.39
CA PHE A 157 -3.85 25.34 12.55
C PHE A 157 -3.18 25.31 11.17
N ASP A 158 -3.09 24.12 10.58
CA ASP A 158 -2.64 23.92 9.21
C ASP A 158 -3.84 24.06 8.24
N ASP A 159 -3.79 25.03 7.35
CA ASP A 159 -4.88 25.36 6.42
C ASP A 159 -5.03 24.39 5.25
N THR A 160 -4.10 23.44 5.11
CA THR A 160 -4.25 22.32 4.18
C THR A 160 -5.31 21.32 4.65
N PHE A 161 -5.65 21.31 5.95
CA PHE A 161 -6.66 20.42 6.50
C PHE A 161 -8.09 20.94 6.26
N ARG A 162 -9.04 19.99 6.31
CA ARG A 162 -10.49 20.26 6.19
C ARG A 162 -11.28 19.53 7.27
N SER A 163 -10.80 18.34 7.67
CA SER A 163 -11.11 17.61 8.90
C SER A 163 -9.82 16.93 9.39
N GLY A 164 -9.80 16.49 10.65
CA GLY A 164 -8.66 15.84 11.30
C GLY A 164 -7.51 16.79 11.65
N GLU A 165 -7.74 18.11 11.54
CA GLU A 165 -6.77 19.15 11.92
C GLU A 165 -6.45 19.11 13.41
N ASP A 166 -7.36 18.58 14.22
CA ASP A 166 -7.27 18.47 15.67
C ASP A 166 -6.24 17.41 16.08
N ILE A 167 -6.22 16.26 15.41
CA ILE A 167 -5.21 15.20 15.61
C ILE A 167 -3.82 15.73 15.26
N GLU A 168 -3.70 16.44 14.13
CA GLU A 168 -2.43 17.01 13.70
C GLU A 168 -1.95 18.12 14.64
N LEU A 169 -2.85 19.01 15.05
CA LEU A 169 -2.56 20.09 15.99
C LEU A 169 -2.11 19.53 17.33
N ARG A 170 -2.80 18.50 17.84
CA ARG A 170 -2.45 17.82 19.09
C ARG A 170 -1.01 17.32 19.09
N ILE A 171 -0.57 16.68 18.00
CA ILE A 171 0.82 16.20 17.89
C ILE A 171 1.79 17.36 18.04
N ARG A 172 1.56 18.48 17.32
CA ARG A 172 2.44 19.66 17.39
C ARG A 172 2.40 20.36 18.75
N LEU A 173 1.25 20.38 19.42
CA LEU A 173 1.12 20.91 20.77
C LEU A 173 1.90 20.06 21.79
N GLU A 174 1.77 18.73 21.71
CA GLU A 174 2.54 17.80 22.56
C GLU A 174 4.05 17.92 22.29
N ASP A 175 4.47 17.99 21.03
CA ASP A 175 5.88 18.15 20.64
C ASP A 175 6.47 19.49 21.13
N ALA A 176 5.63 20.53 21.23
CA ALA A 176 5.99 21.82 21.81
C ALA A 176 5.95 21.84 23.35
N GLY A 177 5.58 20.74 24.00
CA GLY A 177 5.58 20.58 25.45
C GLY A 177 4.34 21.15 26.17
N TYR A 178 3.26 21.46 25.45
CA TYR A 178 2.04 21.97 26.05
C TYR A 178 1.22 20.87 26.72
N ARG A 179 0.58 21.21 27.85
CA ARG A 179 -0.22 20.26 28.62
C ARG A 179 -1.68 20.28 28.16
N LEU A 180 -2.11 19.19 27.54
CA LEU A 180 -3.48 19.01 27.04
C LEU A 180 -4.28 18.04 27.91
N GLY A 181 -5.60 18.22 27.96
CA GLY A 181 -6.50 17.34 28.71
C GLY A 181 -7.92 17.27 28.16
N VAL A 182 -8.67 16.26 28.58
CA VAL A 182 -10.12 16.15 28.39
C VAL A 182 -10.77 16.07 29.77
N SER A 183 -11.71 16.96 30.03
CA SER A 183 -12.40 17.04 31.32
C SER A 183 -13.25 15.80 31.55
N SER A 184 -13.13 15.23 32.75
CA SER A 184 -14.02 14.17 33.25
C SER A 184 -15.16 14.71 34.12
N THR A 185 -15.12 16.01 34.45
CA THR A 185 -16.05 16.65 35.39
C THR A 185 -17.09 17.52 34.69
N THR A 186 -16.73 18.09 33.55
CA THR A 186 -17.60 18.94 32.73
C THR A 186 -17.76 18.35 31.34
N ALA A 187 -19.01 18.23 30.90
CA ALA A 187 -19.34 17.67 29.61
C ALA A 187 -20.39 18.52 28.88
N VAL A 188 -20.33 18.51 27.55
CA VAL A 188 -21.25 19.24 26.67
C VAL A 188 -21.95 18.28 25.73
N ARG A 189 -23.12 18.68 25.25
CA ARG A 189 -23.85 17.91 24.22
C ARG A 189 -23.26 18.21 22.85
N HIS A 190 -23.04 17.18 22.05
CA HIS A 190 -22.53 17.27 20.68
C HIS A 190 -23.45 16.50 19.75
N ARG A 191 -24.02 17.18 18.76
CA ARG A 191 -25.07 16.62 17.91
C ARG A 191 -24.55 16.15 16.56
N PHE A 192 -25.06 15.01 16.09
CA PHE A 192 -24.77 14.50 14.76
C PHE A 192 -25.97 14.63 13.83
N MET A 193 -25.72 15.14 12.62
CA MET A 193 -26.73 15.20 11.56
C MET A 193 -27.17 13.79 11.17
N ASP A 194 -28.47 13.60 11.12
CA ASP A 194 -29.08 12.31 10.82
C ASP A 194 -29.36 12.13 9.32
N SER A 195 -28.29 11.98 8.54
CA SER A 195 -28.38 11.62 7.13
C SER A 195 -27.19 10.79 6.66
N PHE A 196 -27.40 9.94 5.66
CA PHE A 196 -26.32 9.15 5.08
C PHE A 196 -25.26 10.03 4.42
N ASP A 197 -25.67 11.07 3.68
CA ASP A 197 -24.75 11.97 3.00
C ASP A 197 -23.83 12.68 3.99
N ALA A 198 -24.36 13.15 5.12
CA ALA A 198 -23.56 13.72 6.21
C ALA A 198 -22.53 12.72 6.75
N ALA A 199 -22.98 11.51 7.08
CA ALA A 199 -22.12 10.47 7.63
C ALA A 199 -21.02 10.06 6.64
N ARG A 200 -21.37 9.89 5.36
CA ARG A 200 -20.44 9.59 4.27
C ARG A 200 -19.39 10.69 4.13
N ASP A 201 -19.83 11.94 4.08
CA ASP A 201 -18.94 13.08 3.87
C ASP A 201 -17.99 13.25 5.08
N GLN A 202 -18.48 13.01 6.30
CA GLN A 202 -17.65 12.95 7.50
C GLN A 202 -16.58 11.85 7.42
N TRP A 203 -16.93 10.61 7.06
CA TRP A 203 -15.95 9.53 6.95
C TRP A 203 -14.91 9.77 5.86
N LEU A 204 -15.32 10.36 4.74
CA LEU A 204 -14.39 10.75 3.67
C LEU A 204 -13.41 11.84 4.17
N GLN A 205 -13.90 12.83 4.90
CA GLN A 205 -13.07 13.89 5.45
C GLN A 205 -12.12 13.37 6.54
N ASP A 206 -12.61 12.53 7.46
CA ASP A 206 -11.81 11.90 8.51
C ASP A 206 -10.68 11.05 7.92
N GLY A 207 -10.99 10.21 6.92
CA GLY A 207 -9.98 9.40 6.23
C GLY A 207 -8.89 10.24 5.55
N ALA A 208 -9.27 11.35 4.90
CA ALA A 208 -8.31 12.28 4.31
C ALA A 208 -7.46 13.01 5.38
N GLY A 209 -8.07 13.43 6.48
CA GLY A 209 -7.38 14.05 7.61
C GLY A 209 -6.32 13.13 8.21
N LEU A 210 -6.70 11.89 8.52
CA LEU A 210 -5.77 10.87 9.03
C LEU A 210 -4.60 10.63 8.08
N ALA A 211 -4.85 10.54 6.76
CA ALA A 211 -3.80 10.38 5.77
C ALA A 211 -2.82 11.55 5.73
N ARG A 212 -3.30 12.79 5.81
CA ARG A 212 -2.44 13.98 5.85
C ARG A 212 -1.60 14.02 7.11
N THR A 213 -2.17 13.67 8.26
CA THR A 213 -1.44 13.56 9.53
C THR A 213 -0.35 12.48 9.46
N VAL A 214 -0.65 11.30 8.89
CA VAL A 214 0.34 10.24 8.65
C VAL A 214 1.48 10.73 7.76
N ARG A 215 1.17 11.46 6.69
CA ARG A 215 2.17 12.02 5.77
C ARG A 215 3.07 13.06 6.44
N LYS A 216 2.49 13.90 7.29
CA LYS A 216 3.22 14.99 7.96
C LYS A 216 4.06 14.49 9.13
N HIS A 217 3.58 13.48 9.86
CA HIS A 217 4.18 12.96 11.09
C HIS A 217 4.38 11.43 11.07
N PRO A 218 5.10 10.84 10.09
CA PRO A 218 5.12 9.39 9.89
C PRO A 218 5.61 8.59 11.11
N GLY A 219 6.53 9.14 11.90
CA GLY A 219 7.04 8.49 13.11
C GLY A 219 6.06 8.43 14.29
N ARG A 220 5.23 9.48 14.49
CA ARG A 220 4.24 9.53 15.59
C ARG A 220 2.84 9.08 15.16
N ALA A 221 2.50 9.28 13.89
CA ALA A 221 1.16 9.08 13.34
C ALA A 221 1.03 7.86 12.41
N GLY A 222 2.13 7.16 12.07
CA GLY A 222 2.08 6.03 11.12
C GLY A 222 1.07 4.94 11.48
N TRP A 223 0.85 4.71 12.78
CA TRP A 223 -0.13 3.73 13.27
C TRP A 223 -1.59 4.13 12.98
N LEU A 224 -1.88 5.42 12.70
CA LEU A 224 -3.22 5.90 12.38
C LEU A 224 -3.79 5.27 11.10
N VAL A 225 -2.94 4.70 10.23
CA VAL A 225 -3.37 3.87 9.09
C VAL A 225 -4.22 2.68 9.53
N LEU A 226 -4.00 2.16 10.74
CA LEU A 226 -4.76 1.05 11.31
C LEU A 226 -6.02 1.52 12.05
N LEU A 227 -6.18 2.82 12.32
CA LEU A 227 -7.25 3.33 13.17
C LEU A 227 -8.65 3.01 12.63
N PRO A 228 -8.98 3.19 11.33
CA PRO A 228 -10.31 2.82 10.83
C PRO A 228 -10.60 1.32 10.96
N LEU A 229 -9.61 0.44 10.72
CA LEU A 229 -9.75 -1.00 10.90
C LEU A 229 -9.97 -1.37 12.37
N LEU A 230 -9.15 -0.85 13.28
CA LEU A 230 -9.26 -1.13 14.72
C LEU A 230 -10.59 -0.62 15.29
N ALA A 231 -11.03 0.58 14.88
CA ALA A 231 -12.33 1.12 15.23
C ALA A 231 -13.46 0.23 14.72
N THR A 232 -13.35 -0.29 13.49
CA THR A 232 -14.32 -1.20 12.89
C THR A 232 -14.39 -2.53 13.63
N ILE A 233 -13.26 -3.16 13.95
CA ILE A 233 -13.22 -4.43 14.70
C ILE A 233 -13.90 -4.26 16.06
N ARG A 234 -13.51 -3.21 16.81
CA ARG A 234 -14.13 -2.89 18.10
C ARG A 234 -15.62 -2.60 17.94
N GLY A 235 -15.97 -1.82 16.94
CA GLY A 235 -17.32 -1.38 16.63
C GLY A 235 -18.27 -2.53 16.29
N VAL A 236 -17.84 -3.44 15.42
CA VAL A 236 -18.56 -4.67 15.07
C VAL A 236 -18.73 -5.54 16.31
N GLY A 237 -17.67 -5.78 17.08
CA GLY A 237 -17.76 -6.57 18.32
C GLY A 237 -18.76 -5.99 19.31
N MET A 238 -18.71 -4.68 19.55
CA MET A 238 -19.67 -3.99 20.42
C MET A 238 -21.10 -4.01 19.86
N SER A 239 -21.26 -3.91 18.54
CA SER A 239 -22.57 -3.94 17.88
C SER A 239 -23.20 -5.32 17.98
N LEU A 240 -22.43 -6.40 17.78
CA LEU A 240 -22.92 -7.77 17.96
C LEU A 240 -23.45 -8.03 19.37
N LEU A 241 -22.83 -7.42 20.39
CA LEU A 241 -23.21 -7.62 21.79
C LEU A 241 -24.36 -6.71 22.25
N HIS A 242 -24.42 -5.45 21.80
CA HIS A 242 -25.30 -4.44 22.38
C HIS A 242 -26.26 -3.78 21.39
N ALA A 243 -25.91 -3.72 20.10
CA ALA A 243 -26.69 -2.99 19.10
C ALA A 243 -26.49 -3.55 17.67
N PRO A 244 -27.01 -4.75 17.34
CA PRO A 244 -26.74 -5.41 16.06
C PRO A 244 -27.19 -4.61 14.84
N ARG A 245 -28.14 -3.68 15.02
CA ARG A 245 -28.60 -2.77 13.97
C ARG A 245 -27.47 -1.95 13.32
N PHE A 246 -26.37 -1.68 14.03
CA PHE A 246 -25.27 -0.84 13.53
C PHE A 246 -24.19 -1.57 12.72
N LEU A 247 -24.36 -2.86 12.41
CA LEU A 247 -23.37 -3.61 11.61
C LEU A 247 -23.14 -2.99 10.22
N ALA A 248 -24.21 -2.54 9.55
CA ALA A 248 -24.10 -1.89 8.24
C ALA A 248 -23.32 -0.57 8.30
N TYR A 249 -23.43 0.17 9.41
CA TYR A 249 -22.67 1.42 9.61
C TYR A 249 -21.17 1.15 9.57
N TRP A 250 -20.71 0.08 10.22
CA TRP A 250 -19.28 -0.27 10.30
C TRP A 250 -18.67 -0.67 8.96
N ALA A 251 -19.45 -1.34 8.10
CA ALA A 251 -19.04 -1.62 6.73
C ALA A 251 -18.85 -0.32 5.92
N CYS A 252 -19.82 0.60 5.98
CA CYS A 252 -19.72 1.89 5.31
C CYS A 252 -18.56 2.74 5.87
N PHE A 253 -18.46 2.85 7.19
CA PHE A 253 -17.39 3.56 7.89
C PHE A 253 -16.01 3.11 7.39
N LEU A 254 -15.75 1.80 7.37
CA LEU A 254 -14.48 1.23 6.92
C LEU A 254 -14.19 1.57 5.45
N VAL A 255 -15.17 1.34 4.57
CA VAL A 255 -15.02 1.54 3.11
C VAL A 255 -14.76 3.00 2.78
N TYR A 256 -15.56 3.94 3.31
CA TYR A 256 -15.42 5.36 2.97
C TYR A 256 -14.18 5.99 3.60
N ASN A 257 -13.84 5.63 4.85
CA ASN A 257 -12.58 6.07 5.45
C ASN A 257 -11.39 5.61 4.61
N TYR A 258 -11.28 4.31 4.31
CA TYR A 258 -10.14 3.81 3.55
C TYR A 258 -10.12 4.27 2.10
N ARG A 259 -11.28 4.45 1.46
CA ARG A 259 -11.36 5.07 0.13
C ARG A 259 -10.67 6.43 0.11
N SER A 260 -11.00 7.30 1.06
CA SER A 260 -10.43 8.64 1.12
C SER A 260 -8.99 8.64 1.63
N MET A 261 -8.72 7.86 2.67
CA MET A 261 -7.39 7.74 3.27
C MET A 261 -6.36 7.24 2.27
N PHE A 262 -6.64 6.14 1.58
CA PHE A 262 -5.75 5.67 0.53
C PHE A 262 -5.76 6.62 -0.66
N GLY A 263 -6.89 7.23 -1.01
CA GLY A 263 -6.90 8.31 -2.00
C GLY A 263 -5.89 9.42 -1.71
N GLU A 264 -5.77 9.84 -0.46
CA GLU A 264 -4.89 10.93 0.00
C GLU A 264 -3.44 10.47 0.28
N LEU A 265 -3.23 9.25 0.77
CA LEU A 265 -1.90 8.64 0.92
C LEU A 265 -1.27 8.35 -0.45
N MET A 266 -2.07 7.85 -1.38
CA MET A 266 -1.68 7.57 -2.76
C MET A 266 -1.67 8.83 -3.62
N ARG A 267 -2.15 9.98 -3.11
CA ARG A 267 -2.07 11.26 -3.84
C ARG A 267 -0.60 11.60 -4.00
N PRO A 268 -0.09 11.59 -5.24
CA PRO A 268 1.31 11.87 -5.48
C PRO A 268 1.63 13.29 -5.00
N PRO A 269 2.83 13.55 -4.50
CA PRO A 269 3.32 14.92 -4.45
C PRO A 269 3.21 15.53 -5.86
N GLY A 270 2.97 16.85 -5.94
CA GLY A 270 2.89 17.56 -7.22
C GLY A 270 4.18 17.47 -8.06
N THR A 271 5.27 16.98 -7.46
CA THR A 271 6.59 16.73 -8.04
C THR A 271 6.92 15.22 -8.08
N GLY A 272 7.94 14.82 -8.85
CA GLY A 272 8.43 13.43 -8.89
C GLY A 272 8.78 12.88 -7.49
N LEU A 273 8.66 11.56 -7.32
CA LEU A 273 8.95 10.93 -6.03
C LEU A 273 10.46 11.02 -5.73
N SER A 274 10.82 11.29 -4.48
CA SER A 274 12.23 11.16 -4.07
C SER A 274 12.70 9.71 -4.24
N VAL A 275 14.00 9.48 -4.42
CA VAL A 275 14.58 8.13 -4.57
C VAL A 275 14.14 7.18 -3.45
N GLY A 276 14.08 7.68 -2.21
CA GLY A 276 13.58 6.92 -1.05
C GLY A 276 12.07 6.64 -1.10
N GLY A 277 11.28 7.63 -1.56
CA GLY A 277 9.84 7.45 -1.78
C GLY A 277 9.56 6.42 -2.88
N ASN A 278 10.31 6.44 -3.98
CA ASN A 278 10.18 5.50 -5.08
C ASN A 278 10.48 4.06 -4.62
N ALA A 279 11.54 3.87 -3.83
CA ALA A 279 11.88 2.57 -3.24
C ALA A 279 10.82 2.05 -2.26
N ALA A 280 10.27 2.93 -1.41
CA ALA A 280 9.18 2.58 -0.48
C ALA A 280 7.91 2.15 -1.23
N TRP A 281 7.51 2.89 -2.27
CA TRP A 281 6.36 2.53 -3.10
C TRP A 281 6.58 1.24 -3.88
N LEU A 282 7.79 0.98 -4.38
CA LEU A 282 8.12 -0.30 -5.00
C LEU A 282 8.01 -1.45 -4.02
N THR A 283 8.47 -1.26 -2.79
CA THR A 283 8.39 -2.27 -1.74
C THR A 283 6.91 -2.56 -1.43
N ALA A 284 6.09 -1.53 -1.25
CA ALA A 284 4.65 -1.68 -1.03
C ALA A 284 3.95 -2.36 -2.22
N ALA A 285 4.28 -1.97 -3.45
CA ALA A 285 3.74 -2.54 -4.69
C ALA A 285 4.08 -4.03 -4.87
N ARG A 286 5.14 -4.51 -4.21
CA ARG A 286 5.49 -5.93 -4.16
C ARG A 286 4.77 -6.62 -3.02
N VAL A 287 4.89 -6.10 -1.79
CA VAL A 287 4.39 -6.75 -0.56
C VAL A 287 2.86 -6.86 -0.51
N ALA A 288 2.12 -5.80 -0.85
CA ALA A 288 0.67 -5.80 -0.70
C ALA A 288 -0.06 -6.88 -1.55
N PRO A 289 0.30 -7.07 -2.83
CA PRO A 289 -0.24 -8.17 -3.65
C PRO A 289 0.09 -9.56 -3.12
N MET A 290 1.12 -9.74 -2.29
CA MET A 290 1.53 -11.05 -1.80
C MET A 290 0.59 -11.54 -0.70
N ALA A 291 0.17 -10.65 0.21
CA ALA A 291 -0.86 -10.96 1.19
C ALA A 291 -2.21 -11.28 0.50
N ALA A 292 -2.57 -10.49 -0.52
CA ALA A 292 -3.79 -10.75 -1.28
C ALA A 292 -3.70 -12.02 -2.14
N GLY A 293 -2.51 -12.33 -2.69
CA GLY A 293 -2.24 -13.57 -3.39
C GLY A 293 -2.36 -14.79 -2.48
N PHE A 294 -1.84 -14.70 -1.25
CA PHE A 294 -2.05 -15.75 -0.24
C PHE A 294 -3.54 -15.97 0.04
N LEU A 295 -4.29 -14.88 0.27
CA LEU A 295 -5.74 -14.96 0.48
C LEU A 295 -6.48 -15.56 -0.72
N PHE A 296 -6.07 -15.20 -1.94
CA PHE A 296 -6.62 -15.75 -3.18
C PHE A 296 -6.43 -17.26 -3.26
N TRP A 297 -5.21 -17.75 -3.04
CA TRP A 297 -4.92 -19.18 -3.10
C TRP A 297 -5.49 -19.95 -1.90
N ALA A 298 -5.57 -19.33 -0.72
CA ALA A 298 -6.28 -19.89 0.43
C ALA A 298 -7.77 -20.08 0.14
N LEU A 299 -8.43 -19.08 -0.47
CA LEU A 299 -9.82 -19.19 -0.91
C LEU A 299 -9.97 -20.27 -1.97
N ALA A 300 -9.06 -20.33 -2.95
CA ALA A 300 -9.07 -21.39 -3.96
C ALA A 300 -8.89 -22.79 -3.37
N ALA A 301 -8.07 -22.93 -2.33
CA ALA A 301 -7.86 -24.20 -1.61
C ALA A 301 -9.10 -24.66 -0.83
N ILE A 302 -9.91 -23.72 -0.35
CA ILE A 302 -11.21 -24.03 0.28
C ILE A 302 -12.24 -24.45 -0.79
N MET A 303 -12.12 -23.92 -2.01
CA MET A 303 -13.06 -24.16 -3.10
C MET A 303 -12.81 -25.46 -3.86
N LEU A 304 -11.55 -25.85 -4.04
CA LEU A 304 -11.14 -26.93 -4.93
C LEU A 304 -10.46 -28.07 -4.18
N PRO A 305 -10.64 -29.33 -4.63
CA PRO A 305 -9.82 -30.44 -4.16
C PRO A 305 -8.31 -30.21 -4.45
N PRO A 306 -7.41 -30.74 -3.61
CA PRO A 306 -5.96 -30.54 -3.75
C PRO A 306 -5.39 -30.84 -5.15
N ALA A 307 -5.85 -31.91 -5.80
CA ALA A 307 -5.41 -32.23 -7.15
C ALA A 307 -5.81 -31.16 -8.19
N GLN A 308 -7.01 -30.59 -8.08
CA GLN A 308 -7.47 -29.52 -8.98
C GLN A 308 -6.75 -28.19 -8.68
N LEU A 309 -6.57 -27.85 -7.40
CA LEU A 309 -5.82 -26.68 -6.98
C LEU A 309 -4.38 -26.74 -7.51
N GLY A 310 -3.73 -27.90 -7.39
CA GLY A 310 -2.37 -28.12 -7.85
C GLY A 310 -2.21 -28.07 -9.36
N MET A 311 -3.22 -28.51 -10.11
CA MET A 311 -3.26 -28.30 -11.56
C MET A 311 -3.34 -26.82 -11.90
N GLY A 312 -4.24 -26.07 -11.23
CA GLY A 312 -4.37 -24.63 -11.42
C GLY A 312 -3.09 -23.85 -11.08
N SER A 313 -2.43 -24.19 -9.97
CA SER A 313 -1.17 -23.55 -9.58
C SER A 313 -0.01 -23.89 -10.52
N ALA A 314 0.03 -25.10 -11.08
CA ALA A 314 0.98 -25.47 -12.12
C ALA A 314 0.75 -24.68 -13.41
N VAL A 315 -0.49 -24.51 -13.85
CA VAL A 315 -0.83 -23.69 -15.03
C VAL A 315 -0.43 -22.22 -14.81
N VAL A 316 -0.70 -21.67 -13.63
CA VAL A 316 -0.25 -20.30 -13.28
C VAL A 316 1.27 -20.22 -13.24
N ALA A 317 1.98 -21.22 -12.72
CA ALA A 317 3.44 -21.27 -12.73
C ALA A 317 3.99 -21.30 -14.17
N ALA A 318 3.37 -22.07 -15.07
CA ALA A 318 3.71 -22.07 -16.50
C ALA A 318 3.49 -20.68 -17.13
N ALA A 319 2.38 -20.02 -16.80
CA ALA A 319 2.11 -18.66 -17.29
C ALA A 319 3.17 -17.66 -16.80
N LEU A 320 3.55 -17.71 -15.53
CA LEU A 320 4.58 -16.84 -14.96
C LEU A 320 5.99 -17.13 -15.50
N LEU A 321 6.31 -18.40 -15.79
CA LEU A 321 7.53 -18.77 -16.51
C LEU A 321 7.52 -18.16 -17.92
N THR A 322 6.40 -18.26 -18.63
CA THR A 322 6.21 -17.67 -19.96
C THR A 322 6.38 -16.15 -19.93
N VAL A 323 5.89 -15.47 -18.88
CA VAL A 323 6.13 -14.04 -18.65
C VAL A 323 7.62 -13.75 -18.55
N GLN A 324 8.36 -14.50 -17.71
CA GLN A 324 9.80 -14.25 -17.56
C GLN A 324 10.55 -14.47 -18.87
N LEU A 325 10.23 -15.52 -19.63
CA LEU A 325 10.85 -15.77 -20.93
C LEU A 325 10.48 -14.69 -21.97
N GLY A 326 9.22 -14.26 -21.99
CA GLY A 326 8.69 -13.27 -22.95
C GLY A 326 9.18 -11.85 -22.73
N MET A 327 9.69 -11.52 -21.54
CA MET A 327 10.28 -10.20 -21.29
C MET A 327 11.49 -9.91 -22.18
N LEU A 328 12.30 -10.90 -22.56
CA LEU A 328 13.47 -10.76 -23.46
C LEU A 328 14.41 -9.58 -23.13
N GLY A 329 14.44 -9.11 -21.88
CA GLY A 329 15.18 -7.92 -21.45
C GLY A 329 14.59 -6.56 -21.81
N VAL A 330 13.39 -6.51 -22.39
CA VAL A 330 12.67 -5.27 -22.72
C VAL A 330 12.45 -4.39 -21.48
N GLY A 331 12.10 -4.98 -20.33
CA GLY A 331 11.91 -4.25 -19.06
C GLY A 331 13.15 -3.46 -18.62
N PRO A 332 14.31 -4.13 -18.40
CA PRO A 332 15.57 -3.46 -18.12
C PRO A 332 15.97 -2.40 -19.16
N ALA A 333 15.78 -2.66 -20.45
CA ALA A 333 16.07 -1.69 -21.50
C ALA A 333 15.16 -0.45 -21.41
N THR A 334 13.91 -0.62 -21.00
CA THR A 334 12.97 0.48 -20.79
C THR A 334 13.44 1.39 -19.64
N LEU A 335 14.01 0.81 -18.57
CA LEU A 335 14.57 1.59 -17.46
C LEU A 335 15.70 2.52 -17.88
N THR A 336 16.51 2.13 -18.87
CA THR A 336 17.66 2.90 -19.33
C THR A 336 17.31 3.85 -20.47
N LEU A 337 16.46 3.43 -21.41
CA LEU A 337 16.20 4.18 -22.65
C LEU A 337 15.04 5.19 -22.54
N LEU A 338 14.07 4.95 -21.64
CA LEU A 338 12.88 5.79 -21.53
C LEU A 338 13.18 7.23 -21.05
N PRO A 339 14.08 7.47 -20.07
CA PRO A 339 14.40 8.82 -19.62
C PRO A 339 15.00 9.73 -20.71
N GLU A 340 15.59 9.14 -21.75
CA GLU A 340 16.27 9.86 -22.83
C GLU A 340 15.32 10.24 -23.99
N GLN A 341 14.04 9.86 -23.94
CA GLN A 341 13.10 10.05 -25.04
C GLN A 341 12.49 11.46 -25.07
N SER A 342 12.64 12.16 -26.20
CA SER A 342 12.09 13.51 -26.40
C SER A 342 10.55 13.55 -26.54
N ASP A 343 9.91 12.43 -26.89
CA ASP A 343 8.45 12.31 -27.06
C ASP A 343 7.71 11.92 -25.77
N GLY A 344 8.39 11.99 -24.61
CA GLY A 344 7.88 11.48 -23.33
C GLY A 344 7.78 9.95 -23.29
N GLY A 345 8.44 9.26 -24.22
CA GLY A 345 8.53 7.80 -24.29
C GLY A 345 7.37 7.11 -25.00
N ARG A 346 6.48 7.83 -25.68
CA ARG A 346 5.24 7.26 -26.26
C ARG A 346 5.51 6.16 -27.29
N ARG A 347 6.51 6.36 -28.16
CA ARG A 347 6.93 5.37 -29.17
C ARG A 347 7.63 4.17 -28.53
N LEU A 348 8.49 4.41 -27.56
CA LEU A 348 9.24 3.36 -26.86
C LEU A 348 8.31 2.48 -26.03
N VAL A 349 7.36 3.07 -25.30
CA VAL A 349 6.36 2.34 -24.51
C VAL A 349 5.49 1.47 -25.42
N ALA A 350 5.01 2.00 -26.55
CA ALA A 350 4.25 1.19 -27.52
C ALA A 350 5.07 0.01 -28.05
N SER A 351 6.30 0.28 -28.52
CA SER A 351 7.20 -0.75 -29.05
C SER A 351 7.53 -1.82 -28.02
N SER A 352 7.79 -1.44 -26.77
CA SER A 352 8.10 -2.37 -25.68
C SER A 352 6.91 -3.26 -25.30
N LEU A 353 5.69 -2.70 -25.20
CA LEU A 353 4.48 -3.47 -24.90
C LEU A 353 4.12 -4.43 -26.03
N LEU A 354 4.26 -4.00 -27.29
CA LEU A 354 4.03 -4.87 -28.46
C LEU A 354 5.07 -5.98 -28.55
N THR A 355 6.35 -5.66 -28.32
CA THR A 355 7.43 -6.66 -28.34
C THR A 355 7.18 -7.74 -27.30
N VAL A 356 6.90 -7.33 -26.06
CA VAL A 356 6.55 -8.22 -24.94
C VAL A 356 5.30 -9.04 -25.25
N GLY A 357 4.24 -8.42 -25.76
CA GLY A 357 2.99 -9.13 -26.06
C GLY A 357 3.21 -10.23 -27.09
N VAL A 358 3.91 -9.92 -28.19
CA VAL A 358 4.16 -10.88 -29.27
C VAL A 358 5.11 -12.00 -28.83
N SER A 359 6.22 -11.67 -28.14
CA SER A 359 7.13 -12.70 -27.63
C SER A 359 6.44 -13.62 -26.63
N THR A 360 5.61 -13.09 -25.74
CA THR A 360 4.85 -13.89 -24.78
C THR A 360 3.84 -14.81 -25.47
N VAL A 361 3.11 -14.35 -26.50
CA VAL A 361 2.20 -15.21 -27.28
C VAL A 361 2.94 -16.38 -27.92
N ILE A 362 4.08 -16.12 -28.56
CA ILE A 362 4.90 -17.16 -29.20
C ILE A 362 5.39 -18.17 -28.14
N LEU A 363 5.90 -17.67 -27.02
CA LEU A 363 6.44 -18.49 -25.95
C LEU A 363 5.36 -19.26 -25.18
N SER A 364 4.11 -18.77 -25.11
CA SER A 364 2.99 -19.53 -24.54
C SER A 364 2.82 -20.85 -25.27
N GLY A 365 2.86 -20.86 -26.61
CA GLY A 365 2.78 -22.09 -27.40
C GLY A 365 3.96 -23.03 -27.14
N ALA A 366 5.18 -22.50 -27.07
CA ALA A 366 6.38 -23.30 -26.79
C ALA A 366 6.35 -23.92 -25.39
N VAL A 367 5.99 -23.16 -24.35
CA VAL A 367 5.89 -23.64 -22.97
C VAL A 367 4.78 -24.68 -22.84
N ALA A 368 3.61 -24.46 -23.45
CA ALA A 368 2.53 -25.44 -23.47
C ALA A 368 2.99 -26.75 -24.15
N ALA A 369 3.67 -26.68 -25.29
CA ALA A 369 4.18 -27.86 -25.99
C ALA A 369 5.22 -28.65 -25.17
N VAL A 370 6.18 -27.95 -24.52
CA VAL A 370 7.20 -28.59 -23.68
C VAL A 370 6.58 -29.19 -22.41
N THR A 371 5.59 -28.53 -21.82
CA THR A 371 4.95 -29.07 -20.60
C THR A 371 3.92 -30.15 -20.91
N TYR A 372 3.34 -30.15 -22.11
CA TYR A 372 2.52 -31.25 -22.63
C TYR A 372 3.33 -32.54 -22.74
N SER A 373 4.59 -32.48 -23.22
CA SER A 373 5.44 -33.67 -23.34
C SER A 373 5.86 -34.28 -22.01
N LEU A 374 5.66 -33.60 -20.88
CA LEU A 374 5.87 -34.16 -19.54
C LEU A 374 4.75 -35.16 -19.15
N GLY A 375 3.61 -35.17 -19.86
CA GLY A 375 2.55 -36.18 -19.78
C GLY A 375 1.62 -36.09 -18.57
N SER A 376 2.15 -35.94 -17.36
CA SER A 376 1.38 -35.88 -16.10
C SER A 376 1.24 -34.45 -15.57
N GLY A 377 0.27 -34.26 -14.68
CA GLY A 377 0.04 -32.99 -14.00
C GLY A 377 -0.36 -31.86 -14.95
N VAL A 378 0.55 -30.89 -15.14
CA VAL A 378 0.32 -29.74 -16.05
C VAL A 378 0.15 -30.18 -17.51
N GLY A 379 0.74 -31.30 -17.92
CA GLY A 379 0.61 -31.78 -19.30
C GLY A 379 -0.83 -32.08 -19.71
N LEU A 380 -1.65 -32.57 -18.76
CA LEU A 380 -3.06 -32.87 -18.98
C LEU A 380 -3.94 -31.61 -19.07
N ALA A 381 -3.48 -30.48 -18.51
CA ALA A 381 -4.22 -29.23 -18.52
C ALA A 381 -4.44 -28.69 -19.93
N TRP A 382 -3.55 -29.02 -20.87
CA TRP A 382 -3.58 -28.53 -22.25
C TRP A 382 -4.61 -29.25 -23.14
N ASN A 383 -5.21 -30.34 -22.66
CA ASN A 383 -6.32 -30.99 -23.34
C ASN A 383 -7.62 -30.18 -23.24
N ASP A 384 -7.70 -29.26 -22.27
CA ASP A 384 -8.81 -28.32 -22.14
C ASP A 384 -8.50 -27.03 -22.92
N PRO A 385 -9.24 -26.73 -24.00
CA PRO A 385 -9.03 -25.52 -24.80
C PRO A 385 -9.34 -24.24 -24.01
N VAL A 386 -10.27 -24.29 -23.04
CA VAL A 386 -10.60 -23.13 -22.20
C VAL A 386 -9.42 -22.82 -21.29
N LEU A 387 -8.88 -23.83 -20.61
CA LEU A 387 -7.74 -23.67 -19.72
C LEU A 387 -6.48 -23.22 -20.47
N THR A 388 -6.26 -23.74 -21.68
CA THR A 388 -5.17 -23.31 -22.58
C THR A 388 -5.31 -21.85 -22.98
N GLY A 389 -6.52 -21.41 -23.35
CA GLY A 389 -6.82 -20.02 -23.66
C GLY A 389 -6.60 -19.09 -22.46
N LEU A 390 -7.05 -19.49 -21.27
CA LEU A 390 -6.87 -18.74 -20.03
C LEU A 390 -5.40 -18.66 -19.60
N PHE A 391 -4.61 -19.71 -19.82
CA PHE A 391 -3.16 -19.69 -19.63
C PHE A 391 -2.50 -18.63 -20.52
N ALA A 392 -2.80 -18.65 -21.82
CA ALA A 392 -2.21 -17.70 -22.77
C ALA A 392 -2.62 -16.25 -22.43
N ALA A 393 -3.91 -16.02 -22.12
CA ALA A 393 -4.40 -14.73 -21.67
C ALA A 393 -3.71 -14.27 -20.38
N THR A 394 -3.56 -15.16 -19.41
CA THR A 394 -2.84 -14.87 -18.15
C THR A 394 -1.40 -14.45 -18.44
N ALA A 395 -0.67 -15.21 -19.27
CA ALA A 395 0.71 -14.91 -19.61
C ALA A 395 0.82 -13.52 -20.28
N VAL A 396 0.00 -13.25 -21.30
CA VAL A 396 0.04 -11.98 -22.06
C VAL A 396 -0.31 -10.79 -21.18
N PHE A 397 -1.41 -10.84 -20.43
CA PHE A 397 -1.81 -9.73 -19.56
C PHE A 397 -0.84 -9.52 -18.41
N ALA A 398 -0.33 -10.60 -17.80
CA ALA A 398 0.67 -10.48 -16.75
C ALA A 398 1.99 -9.89 -17.27
N ALA A 399 2.43 -10.28 -18.48
CA ALA A 399 3.63 -9.72 -19.11
C ALA A 399 3.46 -8.22 -19.41
N ALA A 400 2.31 -7.82 -19.95
CA ALA A 400 1.99 -6.41 -20.18
C ALA A 400 1.93 -5.62 -18.86
N ALA A 401 1.31 -6.18 -17.81
CA ALA A 401 1.28 -5.56 -16.48
C ALA A 401 2.68 -5.37 -15.88
N TYR A 402 3.56 -6.37 -16.04
CA TYR A 402 4.96 -6.31 -15.59
C TYR A 402 5.77 -5.27 -16.37
N GLN A 403 5.53 -5.16 -17.67
CA GLN A 403 6.17 -4.13 -18.50
C GLN A 403 5.70 -2.72 -18.12
N LEU A 404 4.41 -2.55 -17.80
CA LEU A 404 3.89 -1.28 -17.27
C LEU A 404 4.52 -0.92 -15.91
N ASP A 405 4.92 -1.91 -15.09
CA ASP A 405 5.70 -1.63 -13.87
C ASP A 405 7.06 -1.03 -14.23
N HIS A 406 7.77 -1.63 -15.19
CA HIS A 406 9.05 -1.11 -15.68
C HIS A 406 8.92 0.32 -16.24
N VAL A 407 7.86 0.60 -16.99
CA VAL A 407 7.54 1.96 -17.45
C VAL A 407 7.30 2.92 -16.28
N GLY A 408 6.52 2.49 -15.28
CA GLY A 408 6.26 3.29 -14.09
C GLY A 408 7.52 3.61 -13.29
N VAL A 409 8.43 2.63 -13.14
CA VAL A 409 9.72 2.82 -12.47
C VAL A 409 10.60 3.80 -13.24
N ALA A 410 10.68 3.64 -14.57
CA ALA A 410 11.47 4.52 -15.43
C ALA A 410 10.96 5.97 -15.43
N GLN A 411 9.67 6.19 -15.18
CA GLN A 411 9.06 7.51 -15.03
C GLN A 411 9.14 8.06 -13.58
N GLU A 412 9.78 7.35 -12.65
CA GLU A 412 9.80 7.68 -11.22
C GLU A 412 8.40 7.75 -10.57
N ARG A 413 7.48 6.93 -11.09
CA ARG A 413 6.05 6.86 -10.70
C ARG A 413 5.65 5.46 -10.24
N SER A 414 6.45 4.87 -9.36
CA SER A 414 6.16 3.53 -8.82
C SER A 414 4.91 3.47 -7.93
N ASP A 415 4.38 4.62 -7.50
CA ASP A 415 3.04 4.75 -6.91
C ASP A 415 1.97 4.10 -7.79
N ARG A 416 2.10 4.25 -9.12
CA ARG A 416 1.17 3.69 -10.11
C ARG A 416 1.17 2.17 -10.11
N ALA A 417 2.32 1.54 -9.85
CA ALA A 417 2.44 0.09 -9.79
C ALA A 417 1.63 -0.47 -8.61
N LEU A 418 1.73 0.12 -7.41
CA LEU A 418 0.94 -0.33 -6.26
C LEU A 418 -0.57 -0.26 -6.53
N VAL A 419 -1.06 0.85 -7.08
CA VAL A 419 -2.50 1.00 -7.39
C VAL A 419 -2.95 -0.12 -8.32
N ARG A 420 -2.16 -0.44 -9.35
CA ARG A 420 -2.48 -1.51 -10.31
C ARG A 420 -2.45 -2.89 -9.68
N SER A 421 -1.46 -3.20 -8.87
CA SER A 421 -1.34 -4.50 -8.23
C SER A 421 -2.45 -4.73 -7.18
N LEU A 422 -2.89 -3.67 -6.48
CA LEU A 422 -4.07 -3.73 -5.61
C LEU A 422 -5.35 -3.96 -6.40
N ALA A 423 -5.55 -3.23 -7.51
CA ALA A 423 -6.72 -3.43 -8.36
C ALA A 423 -6.77 -4.86 -8.94
N GLN A 424 -5.64 -5.39 -9.38
CA GLN A 424 -5.49 -6.78 -9.80
C GLN A 424 -5.91 -7.76 -8.69
N SER A 425 -5.43 -7.53 -7.47
CA SER A 425 -5.73 -8.38 -6.32
C SER A 425 -7.23 -8.37 -5.96
N VAL A 426 -7.85 -7.19 -5.97
CA VAL A 426 -9.29 -7.03 -5.71
C VAL A 426 -10.11 -7.76 -6.76
N VAL A 427 -9.77 -7.63 -8.04
CA VAL A 427 -10.49 -8.31 -9.12
C VAL A 427 -10.33 -9.83 -9.03
N GLN A 428 -9.12 -10.33 -8.75
CA GLN A 428 -8.87 -11.76 -8.53
C GLN A 428 -9.77 -12.34 -7.43
N LEU A 429 -9.80 -11.69 -6.27
CA LEU A 429 -10.62 -12.11 -5.13
C LEU A 429 -12.11 -12.00 -5.43
N ALA A 430 -12.55 -10.93 -6.12
CA ALA A 430 -13.95 -10.73 -6.47
C ALA A 430 -14.45 -11.81 -7.43
N VAL A 431 -13.68 -12.15 -8.48
CA VAL A 431 -14.06 -13.22 -9.42
C VAL A 431 -14.19 -14.55 -8.69
N LEU A 432 -13.24 -14.88 -7.81
CA LEU A 432 -13.26 -16.13 -7.06
C LEU A 432 -14.42 -16.19 -6.06
N ALA A 433 -14.69 -15.09 -5.35
CA ALA A 433 -15.82 -14.99 -4.42
C ALA A 433 -17.18 -15.09 -5.13
N LEU A 434 -17.33 -14.47 -6.31
CA LEU A 434 -18.54 -14.56 -7.12
C LEU A 434 -18.76 -15.98 -7.64
N ALA A 435 -17.70 -16.65 -8.11
CA ALA A 435 -17.78 -18.04 -8.54
C ALA A 435 -18.17 -18.97 -7.38
N LEU A 436 -17.59 -18.76 -6.18
CA LEU A 436 -17.97 -19.50 -4.98
C LEU A 436 -19.44 -19.30 -4.62
N ALA A 437 -19.92 -18.05 -4.63
CA ALA A 437 -21.32 -17.74 -4.38
C ALA A 437 -22.26 -18.35 -5.43
N GLY A 438 -21.81 -18.43 -6.69
CA GLY A 438 -22.52 -19.08 -7.79
C GLY A 438 -22.39 -20.61 -7.83
N GLY A 439 -21.64 -21.23 -6.90
CA GLY A 439 -21.44 -22.67 -6.85
C GLY A 439 -20.48 -23.24 -7.90
N ILE A 440 -19.75 -22.40 -8.64
CA ILE A 440 -18.81 -22.81 -9.69
C ILE A 440 -17.46 -23.15 -9.06
N ARG A 441 -17.01 -24.40 -9.20
CA ARG A 441 -15.78 -24.94 -8.58
C ARG A 441 -14.92 -25.66 -9.61
N GLU A 442 -14.29 -24.89 -10.47
CA GLU A 442 -13.47 -25.41 -11.58
C GLU A 442 -12.08 -24.76 -11.59
N VAL A 443 -11.09 -25.49 -12.12
CA VAL A 443 -9.72 -24.98 -12.31
C VAL A 443 -9.70 -23.73 -13.21
N ALA A 444 -10.57 -23.70 -14.23
CA ALA A 444 -10.71 -22.57 -15.14
C ALA A 444 -11.08 -21.27 -14.42
N VAL A 445 -11.87 -21.32 -13.34
CA VAL A 445 -12.21 -20.13 -12.53
C VAL A 445 -10.97 -19.54 -11.87
N VAL A 446 -10.10 -20.39 -11.32
CA VAL A 446 -8.88 -19.94 -10.63
C VAL A 446 -7.93 -19.27 -11.63
N VAL A 447 -7.65 -19.91 -12.77
CA VAL A 447 -6.78 -19.34 -13.81
C VAL A 447 -7.43 -18.10 -14.43
N GLY A 448 -8.74 -18.13 -14.66
CA GLY A 448 -9.51 -17.00 -15.19
C GLY A 448 -9.53 -15.79 -14.26
N ALA A 449 -9.62 -15.99 -12.95
CA ALA A 449 -9.50 -14.93 -11.96
C ALA A 449 -8.12 -14.25 -12.04
N VAL A 450 -7.04 -15.03 -12.18
CA VAL A 450 -5.68 -14.49 -12.38
C VAL A 450 -5.59 -13.67 -13.66
N ALA A 451 -6.13 -14.18 -14.77
CA ALA A 451 -6.19 -13.47 -16.06
C ALA A 451 -6.99 -12.14 -15.95
N ALA A 452 -8.16 -12.18 -15.31
CA ALA A 452 -9.03 -11.01 -15.12
C ALA A 452 -8.35 -9.92 -14.29
N GLY A 453 -7.65 -10.31 -13.21
CA GLY A 453 -6.87 -9.36 -12.41
C GLY A 453 -5.72 -8.74 -13.20
N ALA A 454 -4.98 -9.54 -13.96
CA ALA A 454 -3.91 -9.04 -14.81
C ALA A 454 -4.44 -8.07 -15.89
N LEU A 455 -5.58 -8.39 -16.50
CA LEU A 455 -6.27 -7.49 -17.43
C LEU A 455 -6.67 -6.17 -16.77
N ALA A 456 -7.23 -6.22 -15.56
CA ALA A 456 -7.58 -5.02 -14.80
C ALA A 456 -6.36 -4.13 -14.52
N SER A 457 -5.21 -4.73 -14.18
CA SER A 457 -3.93 -4.02 -14.05
C SER A 457 -3.52 -3.33 -15.36
N VAL A 458 -3.61 -4.03 -16.50
CA VAL A 458 -3.27 -3.46 -17.82
C VAL A 458 -4.21 -2.29 -18.17
N VAL A 459 -5.53 -2.48 -18.07
CA VAL A 459 -6.52 -1.43 -18.38
C VAL A 459 -6.28 -0.19 -17.51
N LEU A 460 -6.01 -0.38 -16.22
CA LEU A 460 -5.74 0.72 -15.31
C LEU A 460 -4.42 1.42 -15.65
N GLY A 461 -3.38 0.69 -16.05
CA GLY A 461 -2.10 1.25 -16.47
C GLY A 461 -2.20 2.07 -17.74
N LEU A 462 -2.94 1.60 -18.74
CA LEU A 462 -3.21 2.37 -19.95
C LEU A 462 -3.98 3.66 -19.63
N ARG A 463 -4.97 3.61 -18.73
CA ARG A 463 -5.68 4.81 -18.24
C ARG A 463 -4.77 5.76 -17.47
N GLN A 464 -3.84 5.25 -16.66
CA GLN A 464 -2.84 6.06 -15.96
C GLN A 464 -1.93 6.80 -16.94
N LEU A 465 -1.46 6.13 -18.00
CA LEU A 465 -0.67 6.75 -19.06
C LEU A 465 -1.47 7.80 -19.86
N GLN A 466 -2.75 7.52 -20.14
CA GLN A 466 -3.65 8.49 -20.79
C GLN A 466 -3.81 9.78 -19.98
N ARG A 467 -4.11 9.66 -18.68
CA ARG A 467 -4.24 10.83 -17.78
C ARG A 467 -2.95 11.64 -17.66
N ALA A 468 -1.80 10.97 -17.78
CA ALA A 468 -0.49 11.61 -17.77
C ALA A 468 -0.08 12.19 -19.14
N LYS A 469 -0.96 12.16 -20.16
CA LYS A 469 -0.69 12.64 -21.53
C LYS A 469 0.50 11.95 -22.24
N VAL A 470 0.90 10.77 -21.76
CA VAL A 470 2.00 9.95 -22.33
C VAL A 470 1.45 8.63 -22.88
N SER A 471 0.31 8.70 -23.59
CA SER A 471 -0.32 7.51 -24.17
C SER A 471 0.59 6.85 -25.20
N PRO A 472 0.73 5.51 -25.18
CA PRO A 472 1.51 4.79 -26.18
C PRO A 472 1.01 5.11 -27.59
N ASP A 473 1.93 5.36 -28.53
CA ASP A 473 1.58 5.58 -29.92
C ASP A 473 1.44 4.26 -30.68
N TRP A 474 0.21 3.74 -30.70
CA TRP A 474 -0.11 2.46 -31.34
C TRP A 474 0.00 2.48 -32.87
N LYS A 475 0.00 3.67 -33.50
CA LYS A 475 -0.02 3.79 -34.97
C LYS A 475 1.24 3.24 -35.64
N LEU A 476 2.35 3.16 -34.90
CA LEU A 476 3.62 2.65 -35.41
C LEU A 476 3.64 1.13 -35.62
N GLY A 477 2.75 0.39 -34.95
CA GLY A 477 2.76 -1.07 -34.94
C GLY A 477 4.06 -1.68 -34.37
N LEU A 478 4.22 -3.00 -34.52
CA LEU A 478 5.47 -3.66 -34.17
C LEU A 478 6.49 -3.49 -35.31
N ARG A 479 7.62 -2.84 -35.03
CA ARG A 479 8.74 -2.72 -35.97
C ARG A 479 9.96 -3.49 -35.44
N VAL A 480 10.56 -4.30 -36.31
CA VAL A 480 11.70 -5.17 -35.96
C VAL A 480 12.92 -4.36 -35.49
N GLY A 481 13.23 -3.22 -36.13
CA GLY A 481 14.37 -2.38 -35.76
C GLY A 481 14.32 -1.88 -34.31
N PRO A 482 13.26 -1.16 -33.89
CA PRO A 482 13.06 -0.76 -32.49
C PRO A 482 13.03 -1.93 -31.51
N ALA A 483 12.40 -3.05 -31.88
CA ALA A 483 12.37 -4.24 -31.03
C ALA A 483 13.78 -4.81 -30.78
N LEU A 484 14.62 -4.92 -31.81
CA LEU A 484 16.01 -5.40 -31.66
C LEU A 484 16.87 -4.44 -30.83
N ARG A 485 16.62 -3.12 -30.92
CA ARG A 485 17.32 -2.12 -30.10
C ARG A 485 17.02 -2.26 -28.60
N LEU A 486 15.85 -2.78 -28.22
CA LEU A 486 15.51 -3.07 -26.83
C LEU A 486 16.28 -4.29 -26.27
N LEU A 487 16.62 -5.27 -27.10
CA LEU A 487 17.24 -6.51 -26.64
C LEU A 487 18.68 -6.29 -26.17
N LYS A 488 19.49 -5.56 -26.95
CA LYS A 488 20.93 -5.39 -26.69
C LYS A 488 21.28 -4.83 -25.30
N PRO A 489 20.68 -3.72 -24.82
CA PRO A 489 20.97 -3.20 -23.48
C PRO A 489 20.32 -4.01 -22.37
N GLY A 490 19.21 -4.72 -22.65
CA GLY A 490 18.40 -5.41 -21.66
C GLY A 490 18.84 -6.83 -21.32
N LEU A 491 19.38 -7.55 -22.31
CA LEU A 491 19.69 -8.99 -22.22
C LEU A 491 20.63 -9.36 -21.06
N PRO A 492 21.76 -8.66 -20.80
CA PRO A 492 22.67 -9.04 -19.72
C PRO A 492 22.00 -9.00 -18.33
N ASN A 493 21.20 -7.97 -18.06
CA ASN A 493 20.46 -7.85 -16.81
C ASN A 493 19.27 -8.82 -16.76
N HIS A 494 18.66 -9.10 -17.91
CA HIS A 494 17.59 -10.09 -18.01
C HIS A 494 18.06 -11.51 -17.71
N ALA A 495 19.24 -11.90 -18.19
CA ALA A 495 19.81 -13.22 -17.93
C ALA A 495 19.97 -13.47 -16.41
N LEU A 496 20.44 -12.47 -15.66
CA LEU A 496 20.50 -12.53 -14.20
C LEU A 496 19.11 -12.70 -13.58
N MET A 497 18.15 -11.86 -13.99
CA MET A 497 16.78 -11.90 -13.45
C MET A 497 16.08 -13.23 -13.75
N LEU A 498 16.28 -13.77 -14.95
CA LEU A 498 15.70 -15.04 -15.38
C LEU A 498 16.32 -16.18 -14.58
N ALA A 499 17.65 -16.22 -14.44
CA ALA A 499 18.33 -17.24 -13.66
C ALA A 499 17.91 -17.24 -12.17
N ASP A 500 17.74 -16.05 -11.57
CA ASP A 500 17.30 -15.92 -10.17
C ASP A 500 15.86 -16.39 -9.96
N ARG A 501 14.96 -16.18 -10.94
CA ARG A 501 13.52 -16.41 -10.78
C ARG A 501 12.99 -17.71 -11.37
N ALA A 502 13.58 -18.19 -12.47
CA ALA A 502 13.11 -19.38 -13.18
C ALA A 502 12.94 -20.61 -12.28
N PRO A 503 13.85 -20.91 -11.32
CA PRO A 503 13.67 -22.03 -10.39
C PRO A 503 12.33 -22.00 -9.64
N GLY A 504 11.86 -20.83 -9.22
CA GLY A 504 10.60 -20.68 -8.50
C GLY A 504 9.35 -20.99 -9.34
N TYR A 505 9.46 -20.97 -10.67
CA TYR A 505 8.37 -21.33 -11.58
C TYR A 505 8.54 -22.75 -12.15
N LEU A 506 9.78 -23.23 -12.28
CA LEU A 506 10.08 -24.58 -12.77
C LEU A 506 9.79 -25.66 -11.72
N LEU A 507 10.06 -25.40 -10.44
CA LEU A 507 9.83 -26.39 -9.38
C LEU A 507 8.37 -26.86 -9.26
N PRO A 508 7.35 -25.97 -9.26
CA PRO A 508 5.96 -26.42 -9.28
C PRO A 508 5.61 -27.30 -10.49
N LEU A 509 6.19 -27.03 -11.67
CA LEU A 509 5.98 -27.83 -12.87
C LEU A 509 6.64 -29.21 -12.76
N ILE A 510 7.86 -29.26 -12.24
CA ILE A 510 8.58 -30.52 -12.00
C ILE A 510 7.87 -31.35 -10.95
N VAL A 511 7.45 -30.75 -9.83
CA VAL A 511 6.66 -31.42 -8.79
C VAL A 511 5.34 -31.94 -9.36
N ALA A 512 4.66 -31.17 -10.21
CA ALA A 512 3.41 -31.61 -10.85
C ALA A 512 3.61 -32.81 -11.77
N ALA A 513 4.71 -32.84 -12.52
CA ALA A 513 5.03 -33.95 -13.41
C ALA A 513 5.47 -35.21 -12.62
N VAL A 514 6.23 -35.04 -11.54
CA VAL A 514 6.86 -36.15 -10.83
C VAL A 514 6.01 -36.72 -9.69
N LEU A 515 5.46 -35.84 -8.85
CA LEU A 515 4.71 -36.21 -7.65
C LEU A 515 3.20 -36.04 -7.82
N GLY A 516 2.77 -35.45 -8.92
CA GLY A 516 1.37 -35.24 -9.26
C GLY A 516 0.77 -33.95 -8.67
N PRO A 517 -0.44 -33.56 -9.14
CA PRO A 517 -1.05 -32.28 -8.78
C PRO A 517 -1.29 -32.07 -7.28
N ALA A 518 -1.71 -33.10 -6.54
CA ALA A 518 -1.98 -32.94 -5.10
C ALA A 518 -0.73 -32.50 -4.32
N ALA A 519 0.44 -33.10 -4.63
CA ALA A 519 1.71 -32.67 -4.04
C ALA A 519 2.10 -31.25 -4.47
N THR A 520 1.79 -30.85 -5.70
CA THR A 520 2.01 -29.48 -6.18
C THR A 520 1.19 -28.46 -5.41
N ALA A 521 -0.05 -28.76 -5.03
CA ALA A 521 -0.86 -27.87 -4.20
C ALA A 521 -0.18 -27.59 -2.86
N SER A 522 0.25 -28.65 -2.17
CA SER A 522 0.99 -28.55 -0.90
C SER A 522 2.30 -27.79 -1.03
N TRP A 523 3.10 -28.09 -2.06
CA TRP A 523 4.32 -27.32 -2.37
C TRP A 523 4.01 -25.85 -2.59
N TYR A 524 3.01 -25.55 -3.42
CA TYR A 524 2.70 -24.19 -3.84
C TYR A 524 2.21 -23.33 -2.67
N MET A 525 1.37 -23.88 -1.78
CA MET A 525 0.91 -23.16 -0.59
C MET A 525 2.07 -22.77 0.33
N VAL A 526 3.00 -23.68 0.59
CA VAL A 526 4.20 -23.38 1.39
C VAL A 526 5.11 -22.40 0.66
N TRP A 527 5.36 -22.64 -0.63
CA TRP A 527 6.22 -21.81 -1.47
C TRP A 527 5.72 -20.37 -1.55
N MET A 528 4.42 -20.15 -1.66
CA MET A 528 3.83 -18.82 -1.70
C MET A 528 4.05 -18.06 -0.39
N MET A 529 3.93 -18.73 0.76
CA MET A 529 4.23 -18.11 2.07
C MET A 529 5.72 -17.79 2.22
N ALA A 530 6.61 -18.68 1.79
CA ALA A 530 8.05 -18.48 1.88
C ALA A 530 8.56 -17.42 0.88
N SER A 531 8.10 -17.47 -0.37
CA SER A 531 8.41 -16.47 -1.40
C SER A 531 7.90 -15.09 -1.02
N ALA A 532 6.89 -15.01 -0.14
CA ALA A 532 6.42 -13.74 0.39
C ALA A 532 7.54 -12.93 1.09
N ILE A 533 8.50 -13.63 1.67
CA ILE A 533 9.62 -13.03 2.40
C ILE A 533 10.79 -12.75 1.44
N PHE A 534 10.95 -13.53 0.36
CA PHE A 534 12.07 -13.44 -0.59
C PHE A 534 12.18 -12.09 -1.31
N PHE A 535 11.07 -11.35 -1.43
CA PHE A 535 11.08 -10.01 -2.02
C PHE A 535 11.75 -8.95 -1.15
N VAL A 536 11.88 -9.17 0.16
CA VAL A 536 12.60 -8.25 1.06
C VAL A 536 14.09 -8.17 0.67
N PRO A 537 14.83 -9.29 0.60
CA PRO A 537 16.18 -9.34 0.04
C PRO A 537 16.32 -8.69 -1.35
N GLN A 538 15.44 -9.03 -2.30
CA GLN A 538 15.48 -8.49 -3.66
C GLN A 538 15.34 -6.95 -3.67
N SER A 539 14.44 -6.42 -2.83
CA SER A 539 14.21 -4.98 -2.70
C SER A 539 15.43 -4.27 -2.10
N ALA A 540 16.11 -4.89 -1.13
CA ALA A 540 17.36 -4.37 -0.58
C ALA A 540 18.48 -4.32 -1.63
N GLY A 541 18.62 -5.36 -2.45
CA GLY A 541 19.60 -5.39 -3.55
C GLY A 541 19.36 -4.31 -4.61
N LEU A 542 18.11 -4.10 -5.01
CA LEU A 542 17.70 -3.01 -5.91
C LEU A 542 17.98 -1.62 -5.30
N SER A 543 17.60 -1.44 -4.03
CA SER A 543 17.82 -0.17 -3.32
C SER A 543 19.32 0.15 -3.21
N LEU A 544 20.15 -0.85 -2.90
CA LEU A 544 21.59 -0.70 -2.88
C LEU A 544 22.16 -0.29 -4.24
N GLN A 545 21.69 -0.92 -5.33
CA GLN A 545 22.10 -0.53 -6.68
C GLN A 545 21.81 0.95 -6.95
N THR A 546 20.59 1.41 -6.64
CA THR A 546 20.21 2.82 -6.88
C THR A 546 21.02 3.80 -6.03
N ALA A 547 21.31 3.45 -4.77
CA ALA A 547 22.11 4.28 -3.89
C ALA A 547 23.57 4.41 -4.37
N LEU A 548 24.15 3.32 -4.87
CA LEU A 548 25.51 3.33 -5.43
C LEU A 548 25.59 4.05 -6.78
N ALA A 549 24.58 3.90 -7.64
CA ALA A 549 24.54 4.58 -8.94
C ALA A 549 24.37 6.10 -8.80
N GLY A 550 23.62 6.58 -7.81
CA GLY A 550 23.42 8.00 -7.53
C GLY A 550 24.57 8.70 -6.81
N GLY A 551 25.79 8.13 -6.81
CA GLY A 551 26.97 8.73 -6.17
C GLY A 551 26.96 8.77 -4.64
N ARG A 552 25.94 8.19 -3.98
CA ARG A 552 25.82 8.17 -2.50
C ARG A 552 26.63 7.04 -1.86
N SER A 553 27.87 6.86 -2.27
CA SER A 553 28.75 5.84 -1.69
C SER A 553 29.30 6.31 -0.34
N ARG A 554 28.70 5.85 0.76
CA ARG A 554 29.22 6.05 2.12
C ARG A 554 29.90 4.76 2.62
N PRO A 555 30.99 4.85 3.40
CA PRO A 555 31.58 3.70 4.06
C PRO A 555 30.51 2.93 4.85
N GLY A 556 30.46 1.60 4.69
CA GLY A 556 29.50 0.76 5.40
C GLY A 556 28.08 0.70 4.83
N LEU A 557 27.79 1.33 3.68
CA LEU A 557 26.47 1.25 3.02
C LEU A 557 26.04 -0.19 2.73
N VAL A 558 26.94 -1.02 2.18
CA VAL A 558 26.69 -2.44 1.88
C VAL A 558 26.37 -3.22 3.16
N SER A 559 27.13 -2.99 4.23
CA SER A 559 26.92 -3.63 5.55
C SER A 559 25.58 -3.21 6.16
N SER A 560 25.23 -1.93 6.04
CA SER A 560 23.95 -1.40 6.55
C SER A 560 22.76 -1.98 5.78
N ALA A 561 22.84 -2.04 4.45
CA ALA A 561 21.81 -2.66 3.61
C ALA A 561 21.62 -4.15 3.94
N LEU A 562 22.73 -4.88 4.14
CA LEU A 562 22.69 -6.29 4.53
C LEU A 562 22.07 -6.48 5.92
N LYS A 563 22.47 -5.70 6.93
CA LYS A 563 21.91 -5.77 8.30
C LYS A 563 20.42 -5.46 8.32
N ALA A 564 20.00 -4.42 7.60
CA ALA A 564 18.58 -4.06 7.49
C ALA A 564 17.77 -5.18 6.81
N SER A 565 18.26 -5.70 5.68
CA SER A 565 17.62 -6.82 4.99
C SER A 565 17.51 -8.06 5.88
N LEU A 566 18.58 -8.43 6.58
CA LEU A 566 18.60 -9.57 7.49
C LEU A 566 17.63 -9.38 8.66
N GLY A 567 17.60 -8.20 9.28
CA GLY A 567 16.70 -7.91 10.42
C GLY A 567 15.23 -8.07 10.04
N VAL A 568 14.81 -7.48 8.92
CA VAL A 568 13.42 -7.59 8.43
C VAL A 568 13.10 -9.02 8.01
N THR A 569 14.01 -9.67 7.28
CA THR A 569 13.82 -11.06 6.83
C THR A 569 13.72 -12.02 8.01
N LEU A 570 14.54 -11.83 9.05
CA LEU A 570 14.51 -12.64 10.26
C LEU A 570 13.20 -12.47 11.04
N ALA A 571 12.73 -11.23 11.22
CA ALA A 571 11.46 -10.97 11.87
C ALA A 571 10.29 -11.64 11.12
N ALA A 572 10.27 -11.51 9.79
CA ALA A 572 9.26 -12.16 8.95
C ALA A 572 9.37 -13.70 8.97
N ALA A 573 10.59 -14.23 8.98
CA ALA A 573 10.87 -15.67 9.07
C ALA A 573 10.37 -16.28 10.38
N VAL A 574 10.64 -15.62 11.52
CA VAL A 574 10.15 -16.07 12.84
C VAL A 574 8.62 -16.05 12.87
N LEU A 575 8.00 -14.98 12.38
CA LEU A 575 6.54 -14.89 12.30
C LEU A 575 5.96 -16.00 11.42
N LEU A 576 6.58 -16.29 10.27
CA LEU A 576 6.12 -17.34 9.36
C LEU A 576 6.29 -18.74 9.97
N LEU A 577 7.39 -19.02 10.66
CA LEU A 577 7.59 -20.31 11.32
C LEU A 577 6.58 -20.53 12.47
N ALA A 578 6.18 -19.46 13.16
CA ALA A 578 5.18 -19.51 14.22
C ALA A 578 3.75 -19.62 13.68
N ALA A 579 3.36 -18.77 12.74
CA ALA A 579 2.00 -18.70 12.22
C ALA A 579 1.72 -19.69 11.08
N GLY A 580 2.75 -20.11 10.35
CA GLY A 580 2.63 -20.92 9.15
C GLY A 580 1.92 -22.26 9.35
N PRO A 581 2.31 -23.08 10.35
CA PRO A 581 1.61 -24.33 10.64
C PRO A 581 0.12 -24.14 10.95
N PHE A 582 -0.24 -23.08 11.67
CA PHE A 582 -1.64 -22.76 11.97
C PHE A 582 -2.43 -22.38 10.71
N LEU A 583 -1.86 -21.51 9.87
CA LEU A 583 -2.48 -21.08 8.62
C LEU A 583 -2.68 -22.26 7.65
N LEU A 584 -1.69 -23.14 7.52
CA LEU A 584 -1.79 -24.33 6.68
C LEU A 584 -2.78 -25.35 7.27
N GLY A 585 -2.82 -25.48 8.60
CA GLY A 585 -3.80 -26.31 9.31
C GLY A 585 -5.25 -25.94 9.02
N PHE A 586 -5.54 -24.64 8.90
CA PHE A 586 -6.88 -24.15 8.54
C PHE A 586 -7.32 -24.56 7.13
N LEU A 587 -6.38 -24.77 6.21
CA LEU A 587 -6.68 -25.15 4.83
C LEU A 587 -6.96 -26.64 4.66
N GLY A 588 -6.50 -27.48 5.60
CA GLY A 588 -6.72 -28.91 5.60
C GLY A 588 -5.50 -29.74 6.05
N PRO A 589 -5.70 -31.03 6.38
CA PRO A 589 -4.66 -31.88 6.95
C PRO A 589 -3.47 -32.12 5.99
N GLU A 590 -3.71 -32.19 4.69
CA GLU A 590 -2.66 -32.35 3.67
C GLU A 590 -1.69 -31.16 3.66
N TYR A 591 -2.22 -29.94 3.80
CA TYR A 591 -1.42 -28.71 3.88
C TYR A 591 -0.72 -28.58 5.23
N ALA A 592 -1.38 -28.99 6.32
CA ALA A 592 -0.79 -29.04 7.65
C ALA A 592 0.47 -29.92 7.67
N ALA A 593 0.43 -31.09 7.02
CA ALA A 593 1.59 -31.98 6.90
C ALA A 593 2.74 -31.31 6.12
N ALA A 594 2.42 -30.49 5.12
CA ALA A 594 3.42 -29.74 4.35
C ALA A 594 4.13 -28.64 5.15
N ALA A 595 3.64 -28.27 6.35
CA ALA A 595 4.31 -27.30 7.20
C ALA A 595 5.76 -27.70 7.58
N ILE A 596 6.09 -28.99 7.52
CA ILE A 596 7.45 -29.51 7.71
C ILE A 596 8.48 -28.94 6.72
N LEU A 597 8.02 -28.41 5.58
CA LEU A 597 8.87 -27.79 4.57
C LEU A 597 9.34 -26.38 5.00
N LEU A 598 8.59 -25.69 5.87
CA LEU A 598 8.90 -24.32 6.29
C LEU A 598 10.25 -24.22 7.02
N PRO A 599 10.57 -25.06 8.03
CA PRO A 599 11.89 -25.04 8.68
C PRO A 599 13.07 -25.31 7.73
N VAL A 600 12.84 -25.99 6.60
CA VAL A 600 13.88 -26.25 5.60
C VAL A 600 14.07 -25.05 4.66
N LEU A 601 12.97 -24.44 4.20
CA LEU A 601 13.00 -23.34 3.23
C LEU A 601 13.32 -21.99 3.87
N VAL A 602 12.80 -21.71 5.07
CA VAL A 602 12.89 -20.39 5.70
C VAL A 602 14.33 -19.95 5.99
N PRO A 603 15.24 -20.81 6.49
CA PRO A 603 16.64 -20.43 6.69
C PRO A 603 17.34 -20.00 5.38
N ALA A 604 16.96 -20.58 4.23
CA ALA A 604 17.51 -20.20 2.94
C ALA A 604 17.15 -18.76 2.53
N LEU A 605 16.06 -18.20 3.10
CA LEU A 605 15.66 -16.79 2.87
C LEU A 605 16.67 -15.82 3.50
N LEU A 606 17.29 -16.19 4.62
CA LEU A 606 18.35 -15.39 5.23
C LEU A 606 19.62 -15.41 4.37
N LEU A 607 19.92 -16.55 3.74
CA LEU A 607 21.03 -16.68 2.79
C LEU A 607 20.79 -15.83 1.54
N ALA A 608 19.53 -15.73 1.11
CA ALA A 608 19.14 -14.87 0.00
C ALA A 608 19.41 -13.37 0.26
N CYS A 609 19.42 -12.91 1.52
CA CYS A 609 19.84 -11.53 1.84
C CYS A 609 21.24 -11.24 1.32
N VAL A 610 22.16 -12.20 1.47
CA VAL A 610 23.56 -12.04 1.05
C VAL A 610 23.67 -12.04 -0.47
N THR A 611 23.04 -13.01 -1.13
CA THR A 611 23.11 -13.14 -2.60
C THR A 611 22.46 -11.94 -3.30
N GLN A 612 21.34 -11.44 -2.80
CA GLN A 612 20.65 -10.30 -3.39
C GLN A 612 21.39 -8.98 -3.20
N VAL A 613 22.01 -8.76 -2.03
CA VAL A 613 22.91 -7.62 -1.79
C VAL A 613 24.13 -7.69 -2.72
N TYR A 614 24.71 -8.88 -2.89
CA TYR A 614 25.80 -9.12 -3.82
C TYR A 614 25.42 -8.83 -5.28
N PHE A 615 24.26 -9.31 -5.73
CA PHE A 615 23.74 -8.99 -7.07
C PHE A 615 23.48 -7.50 -7.26
N GLY A 616 23.01 -6.80 -6.22
CA GLY A 616 22.87 -5.34 -6.22
C GLY A 616 24.22 -4.63 -6.43
N LEU A 617 25.27 -5.07 -5.75
CA LEU A 617 26.63 -4.53 -5.89
C LEU A 617 27.21 -4.81 -7.29
N CYS A 618 27.07 -6.03 -7.81
CA CYS A 618 27.55 -6.37 -9.15
C CYS A 618 26.85 -5.57 -10.23
N ARG A 619 25.53 -5.34 -10.10
CA ARG A 619 24.77 -4.44 -10.99
C ARG A 619 25.32 -3.02 -10.95
N ALA A 620 25.59 -2.48 -9.76
CA ALA A 620 26.13 -1.13 -9.60
C ALA A 620 27.55 -0.96 -10.19
N ARG A 621 28.35 -2.03 -10.22
CA ARG A 621 29.74 -2.01 -10.72
C ARG A 621 29.91 -2.55 -12.14
N GLY A 622 28.83 -2.81 -12.87
CA GLY A 622 28.90 -3.37 -14.23
C GLY A 622 29.42 -4.81 -14.30
N ARG A 623 29.46 -5.55 -13.19
CA ARG A 623 29.96 -6.95 -13.13
C ARG A 623 28.84 -7.96 -13.31
N LEU A 624 27.95 -7.69 -14.27
CA LEU A 624 26.73 -8.48 -14.49
C LEU A 624 27.03 -9.94 -14.82
N ALA A 625 28.03 -10.20 -15.69
CA ALA A 625 28.40 -11.57 -16.07
C ALA A 625 28.72 -12.45 -14.84
N GLU A 626 29.41 -11.89 -13.85
CA GLU A 626 29.75 -12.62 -12.63
C GLU A 626 28.51 -12.96 -11.79
N ALA A 627 27.62 -11.99 -11.58
CA ALA A 627 26.37 -12.23 -10.88
C ALA A 627 25.50 -13.26 -11.61
N THR A 628 25.39 -13.14 -12.94
CA THR A 628 24.65 -14.07 -13.79
C THR A 628 25.21 -15.48 -13.68
N SER A 629 26.53 -15.67 -13.69
CA SER A 629 27.14 -16.99 -13.52
C SER A 629 26.80 -17.63 -12.17
N VAL A 630 26.80 -16.85 -11.07
CA VAL A 630 26.39 -17.37 -9.75
C VAL A 630 24.90 -17.78 -9.77
N ALA A 631 24.03 -16.92 -10.32
CA ALA A 631 22.59 -17.20 -10.40
C ALA A 631 22.28 -18.42 -11.28
N VAL A 632 22.94 -18.56 -12.44
CA VAL A 632 22.77 -19.70 -13.35
C VAL A 632 23.24 -20.99 -12.68
N SER A 633 24.40 -20.98 -12.03
CA SER A 633 24.89 -22.16 -11.30
C SER A 633 23.91 -22.58 -10.20
N ALA A 634 23.38 -21.63 -9.43
CA ALA A 634 22.36 -21.91 -8.43
C ALA A 634 21.08 -22.49 -9.07
N ALA A 635 20.61 -21.89 -10.16
CA ALA A 635 19.42 -22.37 -10.88
C ALA A 635 19.60 -23.80 -11.42
N VAL A 636 20.77 -24.11 -11.99
CA VAL A 636 21.09 -25.47 -12.48
C VAL A 636 21.15 -26.46 -11.32
N LEU A 637 21.79 -26.10 -10.20
CA LEU A 637 21.84 -26.94 -9.01
C LEU A 637 20.45 -27.21 -8.42
N ILE A 638 19.51 -26.29 -8.57
CA ILE A 638 18.12 -26.47 -8.13
C ILE A 638 17.34 -27.31 -9.12
N VAL A 639 17.39 -26.98 -10.41
CA VAL A 639 16.45 -27.51 -11.41
C VAL A 639 16.89 -28.87 -11.94
N ALA A 640 18.17 -29.07 -12.24
CA ALA A 640 18.64 -30.28 -12.91
C ALA A 640 18.40 -31.56 -12.07
N PRO A 641 18.70 -31.60 -10.75
CA PRO A 641 18.42 -32.76 -9.93
C PRO A 641 17.02 -32.75 -9.30
N ALA A 642 16.18 -31.74 -9.56
CA ALA A 642 14.86 -31.60 -8.90
C ALA A 642 13.96 -32.81 -9.12
N ALA A 643 13.89 -33.33 -10.34
CA ALA A 643 13.03 -34.48 -10.65
C ALA A 643 13.47 -35.73 -9.87
N PHE A 644 14.78 -36.00 -9.84
CA PHE A 644 15.35 -37.11 -9.06
C PHE A 644 15.12 -36.91 -7.55
N ALA A 645 15.41 -35.72 -7.02
CA ALA A 645 15.22 -35.41 -5.61
C ALA A 645 13.74 -35.55 -5.20
N ALA A 646 12.81 -35.10 -6.05
CA ALA A 646 11.38 -35.27 -5.84
C ALA A 646 10.99 -36.75 -5.82
N GLN A 647 11.47 -37.57 -6.76
CA GLN A 647 11.15 -39.01 -6.79
C GLN A 647 11.66 -39.75 -5.55
N GLN A 648 12.88 -39.47 -5.11
CA GLN A 648 13.53 -40.22 -4.03
C GLN A 648 13.13 -39.74 -2.64
N PHE A 649 12.93 -38.43 -2.47
CA PHE A 649 12.80 -37.80 -1.16
C PHE A 649 11.55 -36.92 -1.04
N GLY A 650 10.65 -36.93 -2.03
CA GLY A 650 9.42 -36.16 -2.01
C GLY A 650 9.65 -34.65 -1.93
N LEU A 651 8.69 -33.93 -1.35
CA LEU A 651 8.72 -32.47 -1.23
C LEU A 651 9.85 -31.96 -0.33
N THR A 652 10.20 -32.70 0.73
CA THR A 652 11.33 -32.38 1.62
C THR A 652 12.66 -32.42 0.88
N GLY A 653 12.84 -33.37 -0.04
CA GLY A 653 13.99 -33.42 -0.94
C GLY A 653 14.14 -32.16 -1.80
N VAL A 654 13.03 -31.72 -2.42
CA VAL A 654 13.01 -30.51 -3.24
C VAL A 654 13.32 -29.27 -2.39
N SER A 655 12.77 -29.17 -1.19
CA SER A 655 13.08 -28.08 -0.25
C SER A 655 14.55 -28.08 0.19
N ALA A 656 15.11 -29.24 0.51
CA ALA A 656 16.51 -29.37 0.91
C ALA A 656 17.46 -28.98 -0.22
N LEU A 657 17.13 -29.38 -1.45
CA LEU A 657 17.87 -29.03 -2.66
C LEU A 657 17.89 -27.51 -2.89
N TRP A 658 16.73 -26.85 -2.75
CA TRP A 658 16.65 -25.39 -2.81
C TRP A 658 17.58 -24.73 -1.79
N SER A 659 17.51 -25.17 -0.53
CA SER A 659 18.29 -24.60 0.56
C SER A 659 19.80 -24.84 0.39
N ALA A 660 20.21 -26.02 -0.10
CA ALA A 660 21.60 -26.33 -0.38
C ALA A 660 22.17 -25.45 -1.50
N ALA A 661 21.42 -25.26 -2.60
CA ALA A 661 21.84 -24.40 -3.70
C ALA A 661 21.94 -22.92 -3.28
N GLN A 662 21.00 -22.43 -2.46
CA GLN A 662 21.06 -21.08 -1.90
C GLN A 662 22.26 -20.90 -0.95
N ALA A 663 22.60 -21.91 -0.16
CA ALA A 663 23.80 -21.90 0.67
C ALA A 663 25.08 -21.83 -0.16
N ALA A 664 25.18 -22.64 -1.22
CA ALA A 664 26.33 -22.60 -2.13
C ALA A 664 26.47 -21.21 -2.79
N ALA A 665 25.38 -20.64 -3.29
CA ALA A 665 25.38 -19.30 -3.87
C ALA A 665 25.77 -18.22 -2.84
N ALA A 666 25.26 -18.31 -1.62
CA ALA A 666 25.57 -17.39 -0.53
C ALA A 666 27.04 -17.46 -0.11
N LEU A 667 27.65 -18.65 -0.06
CA LEU A 667 29.08 -18.80 0.25
C LEU A 667 29.95 -18.08 -0.78
N VAL A 668 29.65 -18.25 -2.07
CA VAL A 668 30.32 -17.52 -3.16
C VAL A 668 30.09 -16.02 -2.98
N ALA A 669 28.86 -15.59 -2.73
CA ALA A 669 28.52 -14.18 -2.54
C ALA A 669 29.24 -13.55 -1.34
N VAL A 670 29.35 -14.22 -0.18
CA VAL A 670 30.10 -13.74 0.99
C VAL A 670 31.56 -13.51 0.64
N TRP A 671 32.19 -14.50 -0.01
CA TRP A 671 33.60 -14.43 -0.38
C TRP A 671 33.86 -13.27 -1.34
N ARG A 672 33.02 -13.13 -2.38
CA ARG A 672 33.12 -12.05 -3.36
C ARG A 672 32.81 -10.67 -2.77
N LEU A 673 31.80 -10.56 -1.89
CA LEU A 673 31.48 -9.32 -1.19
C LEU A 673 32.68 -8.83 -0.37
N ARG A 674 33.36 -9.71 0.38
CA ARG A 674 34.56 -9.35 1.14
C ARG A 674 35.64 -8.78 0.21
N MET A 675 35.99 -9.49 -0.86
CA MET A 675 36.99 -9.00 -1.84
C MET A 675 36.63 -7.66 -2.47
N LEU A 676 35.37 -7.48 -2.87
CA LEU A 676 34.91 -6.27 -3.54
C LEU A 676 34.79 -5.06 -2.61
N THR A 677 34.61 -5.29 -1.31
CA THR A 677 34.54 -4.22 -0.30
C THR A 677 35.90 -3.87 0.29
N THR A 678 36.88 -4.79 0.31
CA THR A 678 38.24 -4.51 0.80
C THR A 678 39.12 -3.83 -0.24
N ALA A 679 38.88 -4.07 -1.53
CA ALA A 679 39.61 -3.42 -2.63
C ALA A 679 39.16 -1.96 -2.90
N MET A 680 38.91 -1.14 -1.87
CA MET A 680 38.48 0.25 -1.99
C MET A 680 39.66 1.25 -1.97
N PRO A 681 40.19 1.72 -3.12
CA PRO A 681 40.72 3.07 -3.22
C PRO A 681 39.56 4.07 -3.37
N ALA A 682 39.80 5.34 -3.00
CA ALA A 682 38.87 6.45 -3.18
C ALA A 682 38.43 6.51 -4.65
N ALA A 683 37.12 6.53 -4.90
CA ALA A 683 36.56 6.40 -6.25
C ALA A 683 36.85 7.64 -7.10
N GLU A 684 37.54 7.47 -8.22
CA GLU A 684 37.30 8.32 -9.40
C GLU A 684 35.90 8.00 -9.95
N PRO A 685 35.15 9.02 -10.38
CA PRO A 685 33.82 8.83 -10.96
C PRO A 685 33.91 7.99 -12.23
N VAL A 686 33.15 6.90 -12.27
CA VAL A 686 33.02 6.05 -13.45
C VAL A 686 32.37 6.85 -14.57
N GLN A 687 33.13 7.19 -15.62
CA GLN A 687 32.60 7.68 -16.89
C GLN A 687 31.84 6.55 -17.61
N VAL A 688 30.58 6.31 -17.23
CA VAL A 688 29.62 5.62 -18.10
C VAL A 688 28.68 6.69 -18.65
N ALA A 689 29.15 7.45 -19.64
CA ALA A 689 28.33 8.21 -20.58
C ALA A 689 29.20 8.97 -21.60
N SER A 690 30.07 8.30 -22.38
CA SER A 690 30.73 9.01 -23.51
C SER A 690 31.01 8.14 -24.73
N ALA A 691 31.19 6.83 -24.60
CA ALA A 691 31.40 5.96 -25.76
C ALA A 691 30.11 5.60 -26.55
N VAL A 692 28.92 5.94 -26.01
CA VAL A 692 27.62 5.81 -26.73
C VAL A 692 27.11 7.18 -27.20
N LEU A 693 27.74 8.29 -26.79
CA LEU A 693 27.27 9.67 -27.04
C LEU A 693 27.45 10.20 -28.47
N ASN A 694 28.07 9.44 -29.38
CA ASN A 694 28.34 9.91 -30.75
C ASN A 694 27.52 9.21 -31.84
N GLN A 695 26.37 8.61 -31.52
CA GLN A 695 25.42 8.18 -32.54
C GLN A 695 24.13 9.00 -32.44
N PRO A 696 23.69 9.68 -33.52
CA PRO A 696 22.45 10.45 -33.51
C PRO A 696 21.25 9.54 -33.19
N THR A 697 20.39 9.99 -32.29
CA THR A 697 19.16 9.32 -31.84
C THR A 697 18.11 9.27 -32.95
N GLU A 698 18.21 8.29 -33.86
CA GLU A 698 17.19 8.01 -34.90
C GLU A 698 15.92 7.33 -34.35
N PHE A 699 15.36 7.84 -33.24
CA PHE A 699 13.93 7.70 -32.96
C PHE A 699 13.12 8.89 -33.51
N GLU A 700 13.83 9.90 -34.04
CA GLU A 700 13.26 11.17 -34.53
C GLU A 700 12.85 11.18 -36.01
N LYS A 701 13.22 10.18 -36.82
CA LYS A 701 12.78 10.16 -38.24
C LYS A 701 11.40 9.49 -38.38
N PRO A 702 10.47 10.11 -39.15
CA PRO A 702 9.08 9.67 -39.31
C PRO A 702 8.92 8.27 -39.93
#